data_AF-A0A023PYN2-F1
#
_entry.id   AF-A0A023PYN2-F1
#
_cell.length_a   1.000
_cell.length_b   1.000
_cell.length_c   1.000
_cell.angle_alpha   90.00
_cell.angle_beta   90.00
_cell.angle_gamma   90.00
#
_symmetry.space_group_name_H-M   'P 1'
#
loop_
_entity.id
_entity.type
_entity.pdbx_description
1 polymer ?
#
loop_
_entity_poly.entity_id
_entity_poly.type
_entity_poly.pdbx_seq_one_letter_code
_entity_poly.pdbx_strand_id
1 'polypeptide(L)'
;METNALKIASDAVLNPGQDLDGLRAQGIAQLQKLAPDTWSDHNVFDPGITLLEVLAYVLSDLSYKLNYTVEDLIAVEPGESLAPTQFLNLEQVMFSHCVTLADYRRLLLDITEIKNITISVRDERATGATIFDVIVLTSPSAQASQDSLREKIHHTFSAARCITHQLGKIEFYQSVPVQLGMHLVLKDAQDIVHVMADILSKVALEISPNLTRYTSQELLDKGMYVEDIYVGPSLSNGFILDEDLESTPVKKHLYSSDILDALRVHPNIEQIEEFRFIVDQGAQPGYEYWQVEVQDLDPSSVNLAPELGFLSTQFFDAISLVIEGQSYVLDEDEIASIRYAIGERIVEHTSGLAEQVNQESHRFLPLSQYRSLQHELPQVYALTEQSLNRDIDSDQKAQLLQFKGYLHLFDQILADQHKQLDVLPHILALPQYTHFERLGQIMDRMLSSEALSQGQLDEFWHRVKALPHTQLSQAVTGISGVNHLVKLALDAYQQQGLQQQLESDFSVAQLTRLNDSIAHLLARFAIKLPNANLLKYREVFGFYVNVIGACQNDPSEHEDLLLRLVLLRQYIDKCRLLNEIGALGENRCRGFDYLSKEPKTAHTASLSRLVMRSLGFSHHGQMPLATHNRESFYLLESDLLGNDSSGNLYCVLPNWTTRLQNNAFRALVESQIGKFKPLHLSAQCVWLTREQMSLFERLYFGWLNFYGQAQRERFAEGQAHIASVAADIGGLLETVLVSEPGTMIENIINYVLAKPQGMEVLEAYLVQILSEYAYEPLPNEIEIDEQSYAQVRSAVAQIINEHSALYPDGFSEDQVLYLATQLCIDHICTPNAFAQSSNTRFTVGYSPLPFLKPILPVSFSQINSNTAVVSKFIVATSVPNRIDPEGNEE
;
A
#
# COMPACT_ATOMS: atom_id res chain seq x y z
N MET A 1 3.08 -26.12 28.66
CA MET A 1 1.73 -25.74 28.20
C MET A 1 1.06 -26.99 27.68
N GLU A 2 -0.18 -27.23 28.09
CA GLU A 2 -0.92 -28.45 27.79
C GLU A 2 -1.13 -28.63 26.28
N THR A 3 -0.66 -29.77 25.76
CA THR A 3 -0.98 -30.31 24.43
C THR A 3 -2.41 -30.85 24.41
N ASN A 4 -3.39 -29.97 24.59
CA ASN A 4 -4.79 -30.24 24.23
C ASN A 4 -5.06 -29.66 22.85
N ALA A 5 -4.29 -30.11 21.85
CA ALA A 5 -4.75 -30.04 20.48
C ALA A 5 -6.01 -30.92 20.41
N LEU A 6 -7.15 -30.29 20.15
CA LEU A 6 -8.40 -30.95 19.78
C LEU A 6 -8.08 -31.94 18.63
N LYS A 7 -7.84 -33.21 18.96
CA LYS A 7 -7.97 -34.29 17.99
C LYS A 7 -9.45 -34.36 17.64
N ILE A 8 -9.83 -33.67 16.56
CA ILE A 8 -11.08 -33.94 15.88
C ILE A 8 -11.00 -35.42 15.48
N ALA A 9 -11.87 -36.24 16.06
CA ALA A 9 -11.88 -37.67 15.84
C ALA A 9 -12.01 -37.96 14.35
N SER A 10 -10.99 -38.64 13.79
CA SER A 10 -10.86 -39.00 12.38
C SER A 10 -11.61 -40.29 12.00
N ASP A 11 -12.63 -40.67 12.79
CA ASP A 11 -13.37 -41.92 12.58
C ASP A 11 -14.59 -41.75 11.64
N ALA A 12 -14.77 -40.57 11.05
CA ALA A 12 -15.73 -40.40 9.97
C ALA A 12 -15.18 -41.11 8.72
N VAL A 13 -16.01 -41.94 8.08
CA VAL A 13 -15.70 -42.53 6.77
C VAL A 13 -15.32 -41.37 5.83
N LEU A 14 -14.06 -41.33 5.40
CA LEU A 14 -13.59 -40.41 4.37
C LEU A 14 -14.45 -40.67 3.12
N ASN A 15 -15.26 -39.68 2.75
CA ASN A 15 -16.13 -39.66 1.57
C ASN A 15 -17.33 -40.63 1.59
N PRO A 16 -18.36 -40.38 2.42
CA PRO A 16 -19.58 -41.19 2.43
C PRO A 16 -20.34 -41.18 1.09
N GLY A 17 -20.08 -40.19 0.23
CA GLY A 17 -20.63 -40.13 -1.14
C GLY A 17 -20.03 -41.17 -2.10
N GLN A 18 -18.92 -41.82 -1.74
CA GLN A 18 -18.31 -42.88 -2.55
C GLN A 18 -18.83 -44.28 -2.18
N ASP A 19 -19.58 -44.41 -1.09
CA ASP A 19 -20.25 -45.66 -0.67
C ASP A 19 -21.65 -45.76 -1.32
N LEU A 20 -21.73 -46.48 -2.43
CA LEU A 20 -22.96 -46.67 -3.19
C LEU A 20 -24.05 -47.39 -2.39
N ASP A 21 -23.69 -48.42 -1.62
CA ASP A 21 -24.63 -49.17 -0.80
C ASP A 21 -25.16 -48.30 0.34
N GLY A 22 -24.28 -47.50 0.94
CA GLY A 22 -24.63 -46.49 1.94
C GLY A 22 -25.58 -45.43 1.39
N LEU A 23 -25.30 -44.84 0.23
CA LEU A 23 -26.17 -43.85 -0.42
C LEU A 23 -27.55 -44.44 -0.77
N ARG A 24 -27.57 -45.66 -1.30
CA ARG A 24 -28.81 -46.38 -1.60
C ARG A 24 -29.64 -46.62 -0.33
N ALA A 25 -29.00 -47.10 0.74
CA ALA A 25 -29.66 -47.34 2.02
C ALA A 25 -30.25 -46.04 2.60
N GLN A 26 -29.52 -44.91 2.50
CA GLN A 26 -30.02 -43.60 2.89
C GLN A 26 -31.23 -43.18 2.06
N GLY A 27 -31.19 -43.37 0.74
CA GLY A 27 -32.29 -43.09 -0.16
C GLY A 27 -33.56 -43.89 0.18
N ILE A 28 -33.43 -45.20 0.38
CA ILE A 28 -34.54 -46.07 0.80
C ILE A 28 -35.11 -45.61 2.15
N ALA A 29 -34.24 -45.28 3.11
CA ALA A 29 -34.68 -44.79 4.41
C ALA A 29 -35.46 -43.45 4.31
N GLN A 30 -35.14 -42.59 3.34
CA GLN A 30 -35.91 -41.37 3.07
C GLN A 30 -37.25 -41.68 2.40
N LEU A 31 -37.29 -42.60 1.43
CA LEU A 31 -38.53 -43.05 0.79
C LEU A 31 -39.52 -43.63 1.81
N GLN A 32 -39.06 -44.48 2.71
CA GLN A 32 -39.88 -45.07 3.79
C GLN A 32 -40.47 -44.01 4.74
N LYS A 33 -39.81 -42.86 4.90
CA LYS A 33 -40.32 -41.73 5.70
C LYS A 33 -41.32 -40.87 4.93
N LEU A 34 -41.07 -40.63 3.66
CA LEU A 34 -41.86 -39.70 2.84
C LEU A 34 -43.11 -40.35 2.24
N ALA A 35 -43.07 -41.65 1.96
CA ALA A 35 -44.13 -42.40 1.29
C ALA A 35 -44.41 -43.75 1.97
N PRO A 36 -44.61 -43.81 3.30
CA PRO A 36 -44.72 -45.08 4.05
C PRO A 36 -45.86 -45.97 3.56
N ASP A 37 -46.99 -45.35 3.20
CA ASP A 37 -48.22 -46.07 2.83
C ASP A 37 -48.46 -46.15 1.32
N THR A 38 -47.84 -45.25 0.54
CA THR A 38 -48.06 -45.11 -0.91
C THR A 38 -47.00 -45.81 -1.76
N TRP A 39 -45.79 -46.03 -1.23
CA TRP A 39 -44.72 -46.76 -1.90
C TRP A 39 -44.06 -47.73 -0.93
N SER A 40 -44.66 -48.92 -0.79
CA SER A 40 -44.23 -49.94 0.18
C SER A 40 -43.26 -51.00 -0.40
N ASP A 41 -43.25 -51.18 -1.72
CA ASP A 41 -42.35 -52.09 -2.41
C ASP A 41 -41.01 -51.40 -2.73
N HIS A 42 -39.93 -51.86 -2.10
CA HIS A 42 -38.58 -51.33 -2.28
C HIS A 42 -37.62 -52.38 -2.89
N ASN A 43 -38.17 -53.35 -3.63
CA ASN A 43 -37.37 -54.38 -4.29
C ASN A 43 -36.66 -53.86 -5.55
N VAL A 44 -35.63 -54.59 -5.98
CA VAL A 44 -34.75 -54.23 -7.11
C VAL A 44 -35.49 -54.13 -8.45
N PHE A 45 -36.64 -54.80 -8.60
CA PHE A 45 -37.44 -54.77 -9.83
C PHE A 45 -38.33 -53.53 -9.97
N ASP A 46 -38.45 -52.72 -8.91
CA ASP A 46 -39.22 -51.47 -8.94
C ASP A 46 -38.47 -50.42 -9.78
N PRO A 47 -39.11 -49.81 -10.79
CA PRO A 47 -38.50 -48.76 -11.62
C PRO A 47 -38.00 -47.54 -10.84
N GLY A 48 -38.66 -47.16 -9.75
CA GLY A 48 -38.23 -46.05 -8.91
C GLY A 48 -37.05 -46.40 -8.01
N ILE A 49 -36.91 -47.67 -7.59
CA ILE A 49 -35.67 -48.14 -6.92
C ILE A 49 -34.51 -48.19 -7.91
N THR A 50 -34.76 -48.61 -9.16
CA THR A 50 -33.76 -48.53 -10.24
C THR A 50 -33.30 -47.08 -10.44
N LEU A 51 -34.21 -46.11 -10.45
CA LEU A 51 -33.86 -44.69 -10.54
C LEU A 51 -33.03 -44.22 -9.34
N LEU A 52 -33.39 -44.65 -8.12
CA LEU A 52 -32.63 -44.31 -6.91
C LEU A 52 -31.19 -44.85 -6.97
N GLU A 53 -30.99 -46.07 -7.45
CA GLU A 53 -29.66 -46.67 -7.62
C GLU A 53 -28.82 -45.89 -8.63
N VAL A 54 -29.42 -45.49 -9.76
CA VAL A 54 -28.75 -44.63 -10.74
C VAL A 54 -28.38 -43.26 -10.15
N LEU A 55 -29.28 -42.65 -9.39
CA LEU A 55 -28.99 -41.37 -8.71
C LEU A 55 -27.85 -41.51 -7.70
N ALA A 56 -27.81 -42.61 -6.93
CA ALA A 56 -26.70 -42.89 -6.02
C ALA A 56 -25.36 -43.01 -6.78
N TYR A 57 -25.36 -43.68 -7.93
CA TYR A 57 -24.18 -43.77 -8.79
C TYR A 57 -23.71 -42.41 -9.32
N VAL A 58 -24.62 -41.59 -9.84
CA VAL A 58 -24.26 -40.26 -10.37
C VAL A 58 -23.79 -39.30 -9.27
N LEU A 59 -24.36 -39.39 -8.07
CA LEU A 59 -23.87 -38.64 -6.91
C LEU A 59 -22.46 -39.08 -6.50
N SER A 60 -22.12 -40.36 -6.66
CA SER A 60 -20.77 -40.84 -6.36
C SER A 60 -19.71 -40.25 -7.27
N ASP A 61 -20.01 -40.02 -8.56
CA ASP A 61 -19.10 -39.35 -9.51
C ASP A 61 -18.75 -37.93 -9.05
N LEU A 62 -19.76 -37.16 -8.61
CA LEU A 62 -19.52 -35.84 -8.02
C LEU A 62 -18.65 -35.92 -6.76
N SER A 63 -18.89 -36.93 -5.91
CA SER A 63 -18.07 -37.17 -4.70
C SER A 63 -16.63 -37.58 -5.03
N TYR A 64 -16.38 -38.24 -6.18
CA TYR A 64 -15.02 -38.51 -6.64
C TYR A 64 -14.32 -37.23 -7.10
N LYS A 65 -15.02 -36.36 -7.84
CA LYS A 65 -14.47 -35.08 -8.29
C LYS A 65 -14.11 -34.15 -7.12
N LEU A 66 -14.96 -34.09 -6.10
CA LEU A 66 -14.70 -33.31 -4.89
C LEU A 66 -13.51 -33.82 -4.05
N ASN A 67 -13.02 -35.03 -4.33
CA ASN A 67 -11.90 -35.65 -3.62
C ASN A 67 -10.55 -35.44 -4.32
N TYR A 68 -10.49 -34.66 -5.41
CA TYR A 68 -9.22 -34.20 -5.97
C TYR A 68 -8.50 -33.26 -4.99
N THR A 69 -7.19 -33.07 -5.19
CA THR A 69 -6.40 -32.15 -4.38
C THR A 69 -6.91 -30.72 -4.55
N VAL A 70 -6.69 -29.86 -3.56
CA VAL A 70 -7.14 -28.46 -3.65
C VAL A 70 -6.45 -27.77 -4.83
N GLU A 71 -5.18 -28.09 -5.05
CA GLU A 71 -4.34 -27.63 -6.15
C GLU A 71 -4.94 -27.97 -7.52
N ASP A 72 -5.46 -29.20 -7.69
CA ASP A 72 -6.12 -29.62 -8.92
C ASP A 72 -7.51 -28.95 -9.08
N LEU A 73 -8.25 -28.76 -7.97
CA LEU A 73 -9.59 -28.15 -7.98
C LEU A 73 -9.59 -26.66 -8.34
N ILE A 74 -8.50 -25.95 -8.02
CA ILE A 74 -8.33 -24.53 -8.33
C ILE A 74 -7.56 -24.28 -9.61
N ALA A 75 -7.05 -25.32 -10.29
CA ALA A 75 -6.29 -25.17 -11.52
C ALA A 75 -7.12 -24.49 -12.63
N VAL A 76 -6.50 -23.55 -13.33
CA VAL A 76 -7.13 -22.76 -14.40
C VAL A 76 -6.88 -23.42 -15.76
N GLU A 77 -7.81 -23.28 -16.71
CA GLU A 77 -7.67 -23.87 -18.04
C GLU A 77 -6.44 -23.29 -18.79
N PRO A 78 -5.57 -24.14 -19.38
CA PRO A 78 -4.41 -23.67 -20.14
C PRO A 78 -4.84 -22.85 -21.36
N GLY A 79 -4.39 -21.60 -21.43
CA GLY A 79 -4.70 -20.69 -22.54
C GLY A 79 -5.89 -19.75 -22.30
N GLU A 80 -6.47 -19.75 -21.10
CA GLU A 80 -7.41 -18.71 -20.70
C GLU A 80 -6.71 -17.34 -20.65
N SER A 81 -7.15 -16.40 -21.49
CA SER A 81 -6.49 -15.09 -21.70
C SER A 81 -6.38 -14.22 -20.45
N LEU A 82 -7.15 -14.52 -19.40
CA LEU A 82 -7.24 -13.79 -18.13
C LEU A 82 -7.19 -14.77 -16.95
N ALA A 83 -6.16 -15.61 -16.88
CA ALA A 83 -5.95 -16.48 -15.73
C ALA A 83 -5.95 -15.67 -14.42
N PRO A 84 -6.84 -15.97 -13.47
CA PRO A 84 -6.94 -15.21 -12.23
C PRO A 84 -5.69 -15.42 -11.36
N THR A 85 -5.19 -14.33 -10.76
CA THR A 85 -4.16 -14.42 -9.72
C THR A 85 -4.76 -15.10 -8.50
N GLN A 86 -4.40 -16.35 -8.24
CA GLN A 86 -5.07 -17.14 -7.21
C GLN A 86 -4.76 -16.63 -5.80
N PHE A 87 -3.49 -16.34 -5.51
CA PHE A 87 -3.03 -15.93 -4.19
C PHE A 87 -2.00 -14.81 -4.29
N LEU A 88 -1.84 -14.07 -3.20
CA LEU A 88 -0.69 -13.19 -3.03
C LEU A 88 0.54 -14.05 -2.71
N ASN A 89 1.68 -13.70 -3.30
CA ASN A 89 2.93 -14.39 -3.05
C ASN A 89 3.48 -14.02 -1.65
N LEU A 90 4.38 -14.86 -1.11
CA LEU A 90 4.99 -14.65 0.20
C LEU A 90 5.64 -13.26 0.32
N GLU A 91 6.44 -12.87 -0.68
CA GLU A 91 7.10 -11.56 -0.75
C GLU A 91 6.12 -10.37 -0.76
N GLN A 92 4.87 -10.59 -1.17
CA GLN A 92 3.88 -9.51 -1.21
C GLN A 92 3.20 -9.28 0.15
N VAL A 93 3.27 -10.24 1.09
CA VAL A 93 2.44 -10.23 2.31
C VAL A 93 3.28 -10.30 3.59
N MET A 94 4.41 -11.02 3.56
CA MET A 94 5.13 -11.37 4.77
C MET A 94 6.01 -10.24 5.30
N PHE A 95 6.62 -9.45 4.41
CA PHE A 95 7.48 -8.33 4.83
C PHE A 95 6.72 -7.30 5.66
N SER A 96 7.45 -6.69 6.59
CA SER A 96 6.93 -5.70 7.53
C SER A 96 7.69 -4.39 7.41
N HIS A 97 7.09 -3.31 7.90
CA HIS A 97 7.72 -1.98 7.87
C HIS A 97 8.97 -1.93 8.74
N CYS A 98 9.90 -1.00 8.45
CA CYS A 98 11.05 -0.73 9.33
C CYS A 98 10.59 -0.18 10.67
N VAL A 99 10.61 -0.99 11.74
CA VAL A 99 10.19 -0.55 13.09
C VAL A 99 11.30 -0.66 14.13
N THR A 100 12.31 -1.49 13.90
CA THR A 100 13.46 -1.68 14.80
C THR A 100 14.73 -1.05 14.23
N LEU A 101 15.75 -0.88 15.10
CA LEU A 101 17.07 -0.45 14.65
C LEU A 101 17.74 -1.44 13.71
N ALA A 102 17.51 -2.75 13.92
CA ALA A 102 18.01 -3.79 13.03
C ALA A 102 17.40 -3.65 11.63
N ASP A 103 16.11 -3.32 11.53
CA ASP A 103 15.43 -3.10 10.24
C ASP A 103 16.02 -1.92 9.47
N TYR A 104 16.22 -0.78 10.15
CA TYR A 104 16.89 0.37 9.53
C TYR A 104 18.31 0.03 9.10
N ARG A 105 19.02 -0.76 9.91
CA ARG A 105 20.38 -1.22 9.58
C ARG A 105 20.37 -2.09 8.34
N ARG A 106 19.49 -3.09 8.25
CA ARG A 106 19.30 -3.94 7.06
C ARG A 106 18.99 -3.12 5.82
N LEU A 107 18.01 -2.22 5.92
CA LEU A 107 17.57 -1.37 4.81
C LEU A 107 18.72 -0.52 4.26
N LEU A 108 19.52 0.09 5.15
CA LEU A 108 20.65 0.92 4.72
C LEU A 108 21.84 0.08 4.23
N LEU A 109 22.06 -1.13 4.78
CA LEU A 109 23.06 -2.09 4.29
C LEU A 109 22.70 -2.74 2.95
N ASP A 110 21.47 -2.58 2.48
CA ASP A 110 21.06 -2.95 1.12
C ASP A 110 21.59 -1.96 0.07
N ILE A 111 22.13 -0.80 0.50
CA ILE A 111 22.88 0.10 -0.38
C ILE A 111 24.26 -0.50 -0.62
N THR A 112 24.51 -0.98 -1.85
CA THR A 112 25.74 -1.70 -2.26
C THR A 112 27.07 -1.00 -1.92
N GLU A 113 27.06 0.33 -1.86
CA GLU A 113 28.24 1.16 -1.55
C GLU A 113 28.58 1.21 -0.05
N ILE A 114 27.69 0.70 0.81
CA ILE A 114 27.86 0.66 2.27
C ILE A 114 28.36 -0.72 2.68
N LYS A 115 29.56 -0.77 3.27
CA LYS A 115 30.12 -2.00 3.84
C LYS A 115 29.52 -2.28 5.21
N ASN A 116 29.42 -1.26 6.06
CA ASN A 116 28.86 -1.38 7.40
C ASN A 116 28.25 -0.05 7.86
N ILE A 117 27.39 -0.09 8.86
CA ILE A 117 26.71 1.09 9.38
C ILE A 117 26.42 0.95 10.87
N THR A 118 26.66 2.05 11.60
CA THR A 118 26.31 2.21 13.01
C THR A 118 25.19 3.23 13.11
N ILE A 119 24.15 2.89 13.87
CA ILE A 119 22.99 3.74 14.09
C ILE A 119 22.90 4.05 15.58
N SER A 120 22.85 5.34 15.93
CA SER A 120 22.57 5.81 17.29
C SER A 120 21.29 6.62 17.33
N VAL A 121 20.49 6.39 18.35
CA VAL A 121 19.20 7.06 18.55
C VAL A 121 19.32 8.08 19.66
N ARG A 122 18.71 9.23 19.45
CA ARG A 122 18.58 10.30 20.44
C ARG A 122 17.18 10.88 20.38
N ASP A 123 16.54 10.97 21.54
CA ASP A 123 15.22 11.57 21.67
C ASP A 123 15.34 13.08 21.79
N GLU A 124 14.70 13.81 20.89
CA GLU A 124 14.62 15.26 20.98
C GLU A 124 13.47 15.64 21.91
N ARG A 125 13.80 15.99 23.16
CA ARG A 125 12.79 16.26 24.21
C ARG A 125 11.82 17.40 23.89
N ALA A 126 12.17 18.30 22.97
CA ALA A 126 11.29 19.40 22.56
C ALA A 126 10.21 18.93 21.58
N THR A 127 10.61 18.21 20.53
CA THR A 127 9.72 17.75 19.44
C THR A 127 9.15 16.34 19.68
N GLY A 128 9.71 15.57 20.63
CA GLY A 128 9.42 14.14 20.82
C GLY A 128 9.86 13.25 19.66
N ALA A 129 10.55 13.81 18.67
CA ALA A 129 11.06 13.07 17.52
C ALA A 129 12.17 12.10 17.93
N THR A 130 12.16 10.92 17.30
CA THR A 130 13.26 9.96 17.40
C THR A 130 14.24 10.23 16.27
N ILE A 131 15.42 10.76 16.63
CA ILE A 131 16.44 11.13 15.64
C ILE A 131 17.47 10.01 15.52
N PHE A 132 17.72 9.60 14.27
CA PHE A 132 18.65 8.55 13.90
C PHE A 132 19.95 9.17 13.35
N ASP A 133 20.99 9.21 14.18
CA ASP A 133 22.34 9.55 13.73
C ASP A 133 23.03 8.30 13.18
N VAL A 134 23.71 8.45 12.05
CA VAL A 134 24.27 7.34 11.28
C VAL A 134 25.76 7.58 11.00
N ILE A 135 26.57 6.56 11.23
CA ILE A 135 27.99 6.54 10.87
C ILE A 135 28.22 5.41 9.87
N VAL A 136 28.70 5.75 8.68
CA VAL A 136 28.76 4.87 7.50
C VAL A 136 30.19 4.44 7.22
N LEU A 137 30.42 3.14 7.07
CA LEU A 137 31.66 2.58 6.54
C LEU A 137 31.43 2.25 5.06
N THR A 138 32.18 2.89 4.18
CA THR A 138 32.06 2.72 2.73
C THR A 138 32.79 1.49 2.24
N SER A 139 32.24 0.83 1.22
CA SER A 139 32.94 -0.26 0.53
C SER A 139 34.16 0.27 -0.22
N PRO A 140 35.32 -0.44 -0.22
CA PRO A 140 36.53 0.01 -0.92
C PRO A 140 36.35 0.18 -2.43
N SER A 141 35.39 -0.52 -3.02
CA SER A 141 35.03 -0.47 -4.44
C SER A 141 34.07 0.67 -4.79
N ALA A 142 33.57 1.43 -3.81
CA ALA A 142 32.60 2.50 -4.05
C ALA A 142 33.26 3.68 -4.78
N GLN A 143 32.84 3.93 -6.03
CA GLN A 143 33.24 5.10 -6.81
C GLN A 143 32.44 6.36 -6.45
N ALA A 144 31.38 6.22 -5.64
CA ALA A 144 30.47 7.31 -5.29
C ALA A 144 31.12 8.28 -4.30
N SER A 145 30.88 9.58 -4.48
CA SER A 145 31.26 10.58 -3.49
C SER A 145 30.46 10.42 -2.20
N GLN A 146 31.04 10.80 -1.07
CA GLN A 146 30.35 10.81 0.22
C GLN A 146 29.04 11.62 0.17
N ASP A 147 29.01 12.73 -0.58
CA ASP A 147 27.80 13.54 -0.73
C ASP A 147 26.69 12.80 -1.49
N SER A 148 27.04 12.11 -2.59
CA SER A 148 26.07 11.29 -3.31
C SER A 148 25.52 10.16 -2.43
N LEU A 149 26.35 9.62 -1.52
CA LEU A 149 25.94 8.57 -0.61
C LEU A 149 25.05 9.12 0.52
N ARG A 150 25.31 10.33 1.04
CA ARG A 150 24.41 11.03 1.99
C ARG A 150 23.01 11.19 1.41
N GLU A 151 22.90 11.65 0.17
CA GLU A 151 21.62 11.80 -0.54
C GLU A 151 20.91 10.45 -0.72
N LYS A 152 21.64 9.40 -1.10
CA LYS A 152 21.07 8.05 -1.26
C LYS A 152 20.53 7.52 0.07
N ILE A 153 21.29 7.66 1.16
CA ILE A 153 20.85 7.29 2.52
C ILE A 153 19.61 8.08 2.92
N HIS A 154 19.59 9.39 2.66
CA HIS A 154 18.45 10.25 3.01
C HIS A 154 17.17 9.86 2.27
N HIS A 155 17.27 9.60 0.97
CA HIS A 155 16.17 9.08 0.17
C HIS A 155 15.67 7.71 0.66
N THR A 156 16.58 6.75 0.89
CA THR A 156 16.22 5.41 1.40
C THR A 156 15.55 5.50 2.77
N PHE A 157 16.08 6.31 3.68
CA PHE A 157 15.47 6.53 5.00
C PHE A 157 14.10 7.20 4.90
N SER A 158 13.97 8.29 4.12
CA SER A 158 12.70 9.03 3.96
C SER A 158 11.59 8.13 3.40
N ALA A 159 11.93 7.25 2.45
CA ALA A 159 10.99 6.31 1.86
C ALA A 159 10.50 5.24 2.86
N ALA A 160 11.28 4.91 3.90
CA ALA A 160 10.97 3.83 4.83
C ALA A 160 10.77 4.30 6.28
N ARG A 161 10.83 5.59 6.59
CA ARG A 161 10.74 6.07 7.97
C ARG A 161 9.36 5.77 8.58
N CYS A 162 9.32 5.45 9.86
CA CYS A 162 8.08 5.52 10.62
C CYS A 162 7.64 6.97 10.81
N ILE A 163 6.35 7.14 11.10
CA ILE A 163 5.83 8.36 11.72
C ILE A 163 6.71 8.70 12.95
N THR A 164 7.03 9.98 13.15
CA THR A 164 7.96 10.55 14.19
C THR A 164 9.45 10.27 14.04
N HIS A 165 9.86 9.30 13.20
CA HIS A 165 11.28 9.03 12.97
C HIS A 165 11.87 10.07 12.03
N GLN A 166 13.03 10.61 12.39
CA GLN A 166 13.76 11.60 11.60
C GLN A 166 15.23 11.20 11.43
N LEU A 167 15.79 11.51 10.26
CA LEU A 167 17.20 11.31 10.02
C LEU A 167 17.99 12.43 10.70
N GLY A 168 19.05 12.07 11.41
CA GLY A 168 19.98 12.98 12.08
C GLY A 168 21.20 13.29 11.23
N LYS A 169 22.38 13.23 11.85
CA LYS A 169 23.67 13.41 11.17
C LYS A 169 24.05 12.15 10.40
N ILE A 170 24.72 12.36 9.26
CA ILE A 170 25.38 11.30 8.49
C ILE A 170 26.88 11.57 8.50
N GLU A 171 27.59 10.80 9.29
CA GLU A 171 29.04 10.83 9.40
C GLU A 171 29.63 9.59 8.72
N PHE A 172 30.93 9.64 8.42
CA PHE A 172 31.64 8.54 7.76
C PHE A 172 32.76 8.04 8.65
N TYR A 173 32.96 6.73 8.63
CA TYR A 173 34.16 6.16 9.18
C TYR A 173 35.37 6.52 8.32
N GLN A 174 36.48 6.86 8.96
CA GLN A 174 37.78 6.94 8.32
C GLN A 174 38.49 5.60 8.50
N SER A 175 38.84 4.94 7.39
CA SER A 175 39.62 3.71 7.42
C SER A 175 41.03 3.99 7.95
N VAL A 176 41.44 3.24 8.98
CA VAL A 176 42.78 3.31 9.57
C VAL A 176 43.52 1.99 9.34
N PRO A 177 44.74 2.02 8.76
CA PRO A 177 45.47 0.79 8.44
C PRO A 177 46.03 0.16 9.72
N VAL A 178 45.65 -1.09 9.97
CA VAL A 178 46.19 -1.94 11.02
C VAL A 178 47.46 -2.62 10.51
N GLN A 179 48.59 -2.28 11.12
CA GLN A 179 49.88 -2.90 10.83
C GLN A 179 50.11 -4.07 11.80
N LEU A 180 50.55 -5.21 11.27
CA LEU A 180 50.77 -6.44 12.04
C LEU A 180 52.20 -6.93 11.85
N GLY A 181 52.83 -7.35 12.95
CA GLY A 181 54.07 -8.12 12.91
C GLY A 181 53.77 -9.59 13.14
N MET A 182 54.25 -10.47 12.25
CA MET A 182 54.02 -11.92 12.33
C MET A 182 55.25 -12.73 11.94
N HIS A 183 55.54 -13.80 12.67
CA HIS A 183 56.49 -14.83 12.28
C HIS A 183 55.76 -16.15 12.01
N LEU A 184 55.68 -16.55 10.73
CA LEU A 184 54.90 -17.69 10.26
C LEU A 184 55.81 -18.82 9.77
N VAL A 185 55.60 -20.01 10.32
CA VAL A 185 56.18 -21.27 9.81
C VAL A 185 55.11 -21.96 8.98
N LEU A 186 55.36 -22.10 7.68
CA LEU A 186 54.41 -22.65 6.71
C LEU A 186 54.82 -24.06 6.26
N LYS A 187 53.81 -24.88 6.00
CA LYS A 187 53.93 -26.23 5.40
C LYS A 187 53.10 -26.33 4.12
N ASP A 188 53.53 -27.19 3.21
CA ASP A 188 52.84 -27.47 1.95
C ASP A 188 52.52 -26.21 1.11
N ALA A 189 53.40 -25.20 1.14
CA ALA A 189 53.21 -23.90 0.51
C ALA A 189 53.82 -23.82 -0.90
N GLN A 190 53.37 -24.68 -1.83
CA GLN A 190 53.87 -24.69 -3.22
C GLN A 190 53.50 -23.42 -4.00
N ASP A 191 52.36 -22.80 -3.69
CA ASP A 191 51.92 -21.51 -4.22
C ASP A 191 51.84 -20.49 -3.06
N ILE A 192 52.93 -19.77 -2.83
CA ILE A 192 53.05 -18.84 -1.71
C ILE A 192 52.07 -17.66 -1.85
N VAL A 193 51.81 -17.19 -3.08
CA VAL A 193 50.89 -16.09 -3.35
C VAL A 193 49.48 -16.49 -2.94
N HIS A 194 49.02 -17.67 -3.37
CA HIS A 194 47.70 -18.18 -3.01
C HIS A 194 47.56 -18.37 -1.49
N VAL A 195 48.56 -19.00 -0.84
CA VAL A 195 48.55 -19.28 0.60
C VAL A 195 48.55 -17.99 1.42
N MET A 196 49.44 -17.04 1.10
CA MET A 196 49.49 -15.77 1.82
C MET A 196 48.24 -14.93 1.60
N ALA A 197 47.69 -14.91 0.39
CA ALA A 197 46.43 -14.23 0.15
C ALA A 197 45.26 -14.89 0.88
N ASP A 198 45.25 -16.21 1.09
CA ASP A 198 44.22 -16.90 1.90
C ASP A 198 44.36 -16.53 3.39
N ILE A 199 45.57 -16.66 3.95
CA ILE A 199 45.88 -16.29 5.35
C ILE A 199 45.51 -14.82 5.61
N LEU A 200 46.03 -13.89 4.82
CA LEU A 200 45.82 -12.45 5.04
C LEU A 200 44.37 -12.03 4.76
N SER A 201 43.64 -12.71 3.87
CA SER A 201 42.22 -12.45 3.66
C SER A 201 41.39 -12.84 4.90
N LYS A 202 41.69 -13.97 5.56
CA LYS A 202 41.08 -14.36 6.85
C LYS A 202 41.38 -13.34 7.94
N VAL A 203 42.63 -12.87 8.05
CA VAL A 203 42.98 -11.78 8.98
C VAL A 203 42.22 -10.50 8.66
N ALA A 204 42.12 -10.13 7.38
CA ALA A 204 41.40 -8.93 6.95
C ALA A 204 39.90 -8.99 7.28
N LEU A 205 39.27 -10.16 7.06
CA LEU A 205 37.87 -10.41 7.41
C LEU A 205 37.64 -10.45 8.92
N GLU A 206 38.62 -10.91 9.71
CA GLU A 206 38.52 -10.85 11.18
C GLU A 206 38.62 -9.40 11.69
N ILE A 207 39.48 -8.57 11.08
CA ILE A 207 39.61 -7.15 11.45
C ILE A 207 38.38 -6.35 11.01
N SER A 208 37.87 -6.62 9.81
CA SER A 208 36.80 -5.86 9.16
C SER A 208 35.83 -6.82 8.44
N PRO A 209 34.94 -7.48 9.20
CA PRO A 209 34.09 -8.55 8.67
C PRO A 209 33.12 -8.05 7.61
N ASN A 210 32.82 -8.93 6.65
CA ASN A 210 31.77 -8.73 5.66
C ASN A 210 30.46 -9.29 6.20
N LEU A 211 29.37 -8.63 5.83
CA LEU A 211 28.03 -9.08 6.16
C LEU A 211 27.61 -10.23 5.24
N THR A 212 27.26 -11.37 5.82
CA THR A 212 26.70 -12.52 5.09
C THR A 212 25.30 -12.18 4.59
N ARG A 213 24.99 -12.61 3.36
CA ARG A 213 23.64 -12.54 2.79
C ARG A 213 23.21 -13.92 2.30
N TYR A 214 21.92 -14.20 2.37
CA TYR A 214 21.35 -15.49 1.99
C TYR A 214 20.22 -15.33 0.98
N THR A 215 20.00 -16.38 0.20
CA THR A 215 18.76 -16.57 -0.55
C THR A 215 17.67 -17.18 0.35
N SER A 216 16.40 -17.04 -0.03
CA SER A 216 15.30 -17.67 0.70
C SER A 216 15.43 -19.19 0.74
N GLN A 217 15.89 -19.81 -0.35
CA GLN A 217 16.07 -21.26 -0.43
C GLN A 217 17.16 -21.77 0.52
N GLU A 218 18.30 -21.07 0.62
CA GLU A 218 19.37 -21.43 1.57
C GLU A 218 18.88 -21.39 3.03
N LEU A 219 18.03 -20.42 3.38
CA LEU A 219 17.46 -20.33 4.73
C LEU A 219 16.43 -21.43 4.99
N LEU A 220 15.62 -21.80 3.99
CA LEU A 220 14.72 -22.95 4.07
C LEU A 220 15.48 -24.27 4.22
N ASP A 221 16.57 -24.45 3.48
CA ASP A 221 17.44 -25.63 3.56
C ASP A 221 18.16 -25.73 4.92
N LYS A 222 18.40 -24.58 5.57
CA LYS A 222 18.86 -24.49 6.98
C LYS A 222 17.77 -24.83 8.00
N GLY A 223 16.53 -25.06 7.58
CA GLY A 223 15.40 -25.44 8.43
C GLY A 223 14.68 -24.27 9.10
N MET A 224 14.88 -23.04 8.60
CA MET A 224 14.13 -21.87 9.09
C MET A 224 12.68 -21.89 8.57
N TYR A 225 11.76 -21.36 9.39
CA TYR A 225 10.37 -21.18 8.98
C TYR A 225 10.20 -19.90 8.15
N VAL A 226 9.18 -19.88 7.29
CA VAL A 226 8.90 -18.74 6.38
C VAL A 226 8.65 -17.46 7.18
N GLU A 227 7.95 -17.54 8.30
CA GLU A 227 7.70 -16.40 9.19
C GLU A 227 8.95 -15.79 9.81
N ASP A 228 10.04 -16.56 9.96
CA ASP A 228 11.31 -16.09 10.52
C ASP A 228 12.25 -15.52 9.44
N ILE A 229 12.09 -15.96 8.19
CA ILE A 229 12.88 -15.49 7.05
C ILE A 229 12.42 -14.10 6.60
N TYR A 230 11.11 -13.91 6.44
CA TYR A 230 10.52 -12.71 5.85
C TYR A 230 10.17 -11.66 6.93
N VAL A 231 11.14 -11.35 7.79
CA VAL A 231 11.00 -10.37 8.88
C VAL A 231 11.65 -9.04 8.49
N GLY A 232 11.01 -7.93 8.86
CA GLY A 232 11.52 -6.59 8.56
C GLY A 232 11.25 -6.18 7.10
N PRO A 233 11.98 -5.17 6.59
CA PRO A 233 11.77 -4.61 5.25
C PRO A 233 12.20 -5.56 4.15
N SER A 234 11.56 -5.44 2.99
CA SER A 234 12.01 -6.11 1.77
C SER A 234 13.37 -5.56 1.31
N LEU A 235 14.32 -6.46 1.04
CA LEU A 235 15.68 -6.13 0.61
C LEU A 235 15.91 -6.63 -0.82
N SER A 236 16.68 -5.88 -1.60
CA SER A 236 16.99 -6.23 -3.00
C SER A 236 18.14 -7.22 -3.11
N ASN A 237 19.06 -7.22 -2.14
CA ASN A 237 20.29 -8.00 -2.20
C ASN A 237 20.30 -9.25 -1.30
N GLY A 238 19.14 -9.81 -1.00
CA GLY A 238 19.00 -11.04 -0.20
C GLY A 238 18.73 -10.78 1.28
N PHE A 239 18.71 -11.84 2.08
CA PHE A 239 18.33 -11.80 3.49
C PHE A 239 19.54 -11.65 4.41
N ILE A 240 19.36 -10.92 5.50
CA ILE A 240 20.37 -10.69 6.54
C ILE A 240 19.79 -11.11 7.89
N LEU A 241 20.39 -12.10 8.53
CA LEU A 241 19.96 -12.59 9.86
C LEU A 241 20.39 -11.64 10.98
N ASP A 242 19.66 -11.66 12.10
CA ASP A 242 20.03 -10.87 13.29
C ASP A 242 21.42 -11.27 13.82
N GLU A 243 21.74 -12.56 13.83
CA GLU A 243 23.05 -13.08 14.27
C GLU A 243 24.22 -12.53 13.43
N ASP A 244 24.04 -12.40 12.10
CA ASP A 244 25.02 -11.82 11.20
C ASP A 244 25.17 -10.31 11.45
N LEU A 245 24.07 -9.57 11.70
CA LEU A 245 24.15 -8.16 12.08
C LEU A 245 24.92 -7.96 13.39
N GLU A 246 24.60 -8.76 14.41
CA GLU A 246 25.21 -8.64 15.75
C GLU A 246 26.69 -9.03 15.77
N SER A 247 27.09 -10.00 14.93
CA SER A 247 28.47 -10.49 14.85
C SER A 247 29.39 -9.64 13.97
N THR A 248 28.85 -8.75 13.13
CA THR A 248 29.66 -7.87 12.27
C THR A 248 29.54 -6.37 12.63
N PRO A 249 29.81 -5.92 13.86
CA PRO A 249 29.93 -4.48 14.15
C PRO A 249 31.30 -3.94 13.70
N VAL A 250 31.40 -2.63 13.50
CA VAL A 250 32.72 -1.97 13.33
C VAL A 250 33.48 -2.10 14.66
N LYS A 251 34.59 -2.85 14.66
CA LYS A 251 35.36 -3.15 15.86
C LYS A 251 36.05 -1.90 16.40
N LYS A 252 35.87 -1.61 17.70
CA LYS A 252 36.59 -0.54 18.43
C LYS A 252 37.90 -1.02 19.06
N HIS A 253 37.97 -2.31 19.36
CA HIS A 253 39.15 -2.97 19.90
C HIS A 253 39.44 -4.20 19.05
N LEU A 254 40.71 -4.47 18.81
CA LEU A 254 41.19 -5.68 18.16
C LEU A 254 41.98 -6.49 19.17
N TYR A 255 41.72 -7.80 19.22
CA TYR A 255 42.45 -8.73 20.08
C TYR A 255 43.26 -9.69 19.21
N SER A 256 44.50 -9.95 19.62
CA SER A 256 45.35 -10.93 18.95
C SER A 256 44.75 -12.34 18.99
N SER A 257 44.03 -12.68 20.07
CA SER A 257 43.38 -13.99 20.25
C SER A 257 42.40 -14.30 19.12
N ASP A 258 41.60 -13.31 18.72
CA ASP A 258 40.56 -13.50 17.70
C ASP A 258 41.19 -13.81 16.34
N ILE A 259 42.25 -13.07 15.99
CA ILE A 259 43.01 -13.28 14.74
C ILE A 259 43.75 -14.62 14.77
N LEU A 260 44.39 -14.96 15.90
CA LEU A 260 45.11 -16.22 16.05
C LEU A 260 44.16 -17.42 16.03
N ASP A 261 42.97 -17.31 16.62
CA ASP A 261 41.95 -18.35 16.58
C ASP A 261 41.40 -18.53 15.15
N ALA A 262 41.20 -17.45 14.39
CA ALA A 262 40.83 -17.51 12.97
C ALA A 262 41.89 -18.22 12.10
N LEU A 263 43.17 -18.11 12.47
CA LEU A 263 44.29 -18.75 11.76
C LEU A 263 44.62 -20.16 12.25
N ARG A 264 44.14 -20.55 13.44
CA ARG A 264 44.52 -21.79 14.14
C ARG A 264 44.31 -23.07 13.35
N VAL A 265 43.28 -23.10 12.51
CA VAL A 265 42.86 -24.29 11.74
C VAL A 265 43.38 -24.24 10.29
N HIS A 266 44.24 -23.28 9.95
CA HIS A 266 44.70 -23.10 8.58
C HIS A 266 45.60 -24.27 8.13
N PRO A 267 45.31 -24.94 6.99
CA PRO A 267 46.01 -26.16 6.58
C PRO A 267 47.50 -25.95 6.32
N ASN A 268 47.88 -24.77 5.81
CA ASN A 268 49.27 -24.43 5.46
C ASN A 268 50.10 -23.80 6.58
N ILE A 269 49.53 -23.55 7.77
CA ILE A 269 50.27 -23.00 8.90
C ILE A 269 50.74 -24.17 9.77
N GLU A 270 52.05 -24.29 9.98
CA GLU A 270 52.64 -25.23 10.95
C GLU A 270 52.68 -24.60 12.34
N GLN A 271 53.18 -23.36 12.44
CA GLN A 271 53.30 -22.62 13.70
C GLN A 271 53.29 -21.11 13.46
N ILE A 272 52.74 -20.35 14.42
CA ILE A 272 52.88 -18.89 14.52
C ILE A 272 53.77 -18.62 15.74
N GLU A 273 54.99 -18.13 15.54
CA GLU A 273 55.96 -17.96 16.65
C GLU A 273 55.86 -16.60 17.35
N GLU A 274 55.53 -15.55 16.59
CA GLU A 274 55.35 -14.20 17.12
C GLU A 274 54.15 -13.52 16.42
N PHE A 275 53.35 -12.78 17.20
CA PHE A 275 52.29 -11.91 16.72
C PHE A 275 52.28 -10.63 17.56
N ARG A 276 52.16 -9.47 16.90
CA ARG A 276 51.96 -8.17 17.58
C ARG A 276 51.26 -7.15 16.68
N PHE A 277 50.55 -6.21 17.27
CA PHE A 277 50.10 -5.01 16.57
C PHE A 277 51.25 -3.99 16.53
N ILE A 278 51.41 -3.28 15.42
CA ILE A 278 52.41 -2.22 15.27
C ILE A 278 51.68 -0.88 15.38
N VAL A 279 52.02 -0.10 16.41
CA VAL A 279 51.43 1.22 16.69
C VAL A 279 52.55 2.25 16.77
N ASP A 280 52.45 3.34 16.01
CA ASP A 280 53.50 4.35 15.95
C ASP A 280 53.59 5.20 17.23
N GLN A 281 52.45 5.44 17.91
CA GLN A 281 52.38 6.21 19.16
C GLN A 281 51.18 5.75 20.02
N GLY A 282 51.40 5.21 21.22
CA GLY A 282 50.40 5.31 22.29
C GLY A 282 49.82 4.03 22.91
N ALA A 283 50.21 2.82 22.51
CA ALA A 283 49.78 1.65 23.26
C ALA A 283 50.45 1.63 24.67
N GLN A 284 49.73 1.19 25.70
CA GLN A 284 50.35 1.01 27.01
C GLN A 284 51.42 -0.09 26.87
N PRO A 285 52.67 0.13 27.31
CA PRO A 285 53.76 -0.82 27.11
C PRO A 285 53.39 -2.18 27.74
N GLY A 286 53.27 -3.21 26.90
CA GLY A 286 52.84 -4.56 27.27
C GLY A 286 51.42 -4.96 26.84
N TYR A 287 50.56 -4.01 26.48
CA TYR A 287 49.21 -4.27 25.94
C TYR A 287 49.20 -4.46 24.41
N GLU A 288 50.15 -3.83 23.70
CA GLU A 288 50.32 -3.84 22.23
C GLU A 288 50.51 -5.25 21.63
N TYR A 289 50.84 -6.24 22.46
CA TYR A 289 50.97 -7.64 22.06
C TYR A 289 49.63 -8.35 21.92
N TRP A 290 48.62 -7.98 22.70
CA TRP A 290 47.39 -8.76 22.79
C TRP A 290 46.10 -7.97 22.52
N GLN A 291 46.14 -6.64 22.60
CA GLN A 291 45.02 -5.76 22.29
C GLN A 291 45.49 -4.43 21.70
N VAL A 292 44.74 -3.88 20.75
CA VAL A 292 44.85 -2.49 20.32
C VAL A 292 43.48 -1.83 20.26
N GLU A 293 43.35 -0.62 20.81
CA GLU A 293 42.16 0.22 20.59
C GLU A 293 42.34 0.94 19.25
N VAL A 294 41.32 0.91 18.39
CA VAL A 294 41.41 1.51 17.05
C VAL A 294 41.67 3.01 17.12
N GLN A 295 41.21 3.68 18.18
CA GLN A 295 41.48 5.10 18.43
C GLN A 295 42.97 5.41 18.67
N ASP A 296 43.76 4.43 19.16
CA ASP A 296 45.19 4.60 19.40
C ASP A 296 46.01 4.61 18.09
N LEU A 297 45.45 4.07 17.00
CA LEU A 297 46.10 4.05 15.69
C LEU A 297 46.14 5.43 15.02
N ASP A 298 45.14 6.27 15.30
CA ASP A 298 45.11 7.68 14.90
C ASP A 298 44.38 8.53 15.96
N PRO A 299 45.07 8.96 17.02
CA PRO A 299 44.47 9.73 18.12
C PRO A 299 43.91 11.10 17.69
N SER A 300 44.25 11.58 16.48
CA SER A 300 43.87 12.90 15.98
C SER A 300 42.53 12.90 15.23
N SER A 301 42.07 11.73 14.79
CA SER A 301 40.84 11.53 14.05
C SER A 301 39.74 10.90 14.89
N VAL A 302 38.50 11.02 14.43
CA VAL A 302 37.31 10.44 15.05
C VAL A 302 36.61 9.50 14.08
N ASN A 303 35.73 8.62 14.58
CA ASN A 303 35.01 7.63 13.78
C ASN A 303 35.97 6.77 12.95
N LEU A 304 36.88 6.06 13.59
CA LEU A 304 37.84 5.20 12.91
C LEU A 304 37.26 3.79 12.67
N ALA A 305 37.56 3.21 11.52
CA ALA A 305 37.29 1.81 11.20
C ALA A 305 38.60 1.10 10.84
N PRO A 306 38.92 -0.05 11.45
CA PRO A 306 40.16 -0.75 11.17
C PRO A 306 40.09 -1.48 9.83
N GLU A 307 41.16 -1.40 9.05
CA GLU A 307 41.37 -2.19 7.85
C GLU A 307 42.79 -2.75 7.84
N LEU A 308 42.99 -3.96 7.32
CA LEU A 308 44.32 -4.53 7.25
C LEU A 308 45.23 -3.67 6.34
N GLY A 309 46.43 -3.33 6.82
CA GLY A 309 47.38 -2.44 6.14
C GLY A 309 48.04 -3.00 4.86
N PHE A 310 47.53 -4.09 4.28
CA PHE A 310 48.13 -4.85 3.18
C PHE A 310 48.33 -4.05 1.88
N LEU A 311 47.72 -2.87 1.75
CA LEU A 311 47.95 -1.99 0.60
C LEU A 311 49.33 -1.33 0.61
N SER A 312 49.97 -1.20 1.78
CA SER A 312 51.32 -0.65 1.91
C SER A 312 52.36 -1.76 1.75
N THR A 313 53.47 -1.50 1.05
CA THR A 313 54.60 -2.43 0.99
C THR A 313 55.27 -2.61 2.36
N GLN A 314 55.27 -1.56 3.19
CA GLN A 314 55.83 -1.58 4.55
C GLN A 314 55.11 -2.57 5.49
N PHE A 315 53.87 -2.95 5.16
CA PHE A 315 53.15 -3.98 5.91
C PHE A 315 53.84 -5.34 5.81
N PHE A 316 54.37 -5.70 4.64
CA PHE A 316 55.00 -6.98 4.41
C PHE A 316 56.40 -7.08 5.03
N ASP A 317 57.07 -5.95 5.27
CA ASP A 317 58.39 -5.91 5.93
C ASP A 317 58.35 -6.46 7.37
N ALA A 318 57.18 -6.38 8.01
CA ALA A 318 56.94 -6.89 9.37
C ALA A 318 56.48 -8.35 9.40
N ILE A 319 56.30 -8.99 8.24
CA ILE A 319 55.91 -10.39 8.12
C ILE A 319 57.13 -11.22 7.72
N SER A 320 57.48 -12.21 8.54
CA SER A 320 58.60 -13.10 8.30
C SER A 320 58.11 -14.53 8.12
N LEU A 321 58.62 -15.20 7.08
CA LEU A 321 58.15 -16.51 6.63
C LEU A 321 59.27 -17.54 6.72
N VAL A 322 58.95 -18.73 7.23
CA VAL A 322 59.82 -19.90 7.22
C VAL A 322 59.12 -21.04 6.49
N ILE A 323 59.74 -21.55 5.42
CA ILE A 323 59.23 -22.66 4.61
C ILE A 323 60.29 -23.76 4.61
N GLU A 324 59.92 -24.98 4.99
CA GLU A 324 60.85 -26.13 5.11
C GLU A 324 62.12 -25.82 5.94
N GLY A 325 62.00 -24.96 6.97
CA GLY A 325 63.10 -24.56 7.84
C GLY A 325 64.05 -23.50 7.26
N GLN A 326 63.74 -22.89 6.11
CA GLN A 326 64.49 -21.78 5.51
C GLN A 326 63.67 -20.48 5.53
N SER A 327 64.34 -19.35 5.79
CA SER A 327 63.72 -18.03 5.70
C SER A 327 63.37 -17.70 4.25
N TYR A 328 62.11 -17.33 4.00
CA TYR A 328 61.61 -16.94 2.70
C TYR A 328 61.32 -15.43 2.68
N VAL A 329 61.79 -14.74 1.64
CA VAL A 329 61.55 -13.30 1.45
C VAL A 329 60.68 -13.14 0.21
N LEU A 330 59.54 -12.47 0.38
CA LEU A 330 58.63 -12.17 -0.72
C LEU A 330 59.26 -11.14 -1.66
N ASP A 331 59.18 -11.37 -2.96
CA ASP A 331 59.59 -10.37 -3.96
C ASP A 331 58.47 -9.34 -4.26
N GLU A 332 58.79 -8.28 -5.00
CA GLU A 332 57.84 -7.21 -5.31
C GLU A 332 56.64 -7.68 -6.17
N ASP A 333 56.85 -8.66 -7.05
CA ASP A 333 55.82 -9.19 -7.96
C ASP A 333 54.86 -10.12 -7.21
N GLU A 334 55.38 -10.93 -6.28
CA GLU A 334 54.62 -11.75 -5.33
C GLU A 334 53.76 -10.87 -4.43
N ILE A 335 54.33 -9.80 -3.85
CA ILE A 335 53.59 -8.85 -3.00
C ILE A 335 52.46 -8.20 -3.80
N ALA A 336 52.72 -7.76 -5.04
CA ALA A 336 51.69 -7.17 -5.90
C ALA A 336 50.56 -8.18 -6.20
N SER A 337 50.91 -9.43 -6.47
CA SER A 337 49.96 -10.50 -6.74
C SER A 337 49.13 -10.87 -5.51
N ILE A 338 49.75 -10.94 -4.33
CA ILE A 338 49.07 -11.17 -3.04
C ILE A 338 48.05 -10.06 -2.78
N ARG A 339 48.44 -8.79 -2.96
CA ARG A 339 47.55 -7.64 -2.76
C ARG A 339 46.31 -7.71 -3.64
N TYR A 340 46.49 -8.05 -4.92
CA TYR A 340 45.37 -8.20 -5.84
C TYR A 340 44.45 -9.36 -5.43
N ALA A 341 45.02 -10.53 -5.10
CA ALA A 341 44.27 -11.71 -4.70
C ALA A 341 43.50 -11.54 -3.37
N ILE A 342 44.06 -10.81 -2.40
CA ILE A 342 43.34 -10.45 -1.16
C ILE A 342 42.11 -9.59 -1.50
N GLY A 343 42.27 -8.60 -2.38
CA GLY A 343 41.18 -7.72 -2.81
C GLY A 343 40.01 -8.49 -3.43
N GLU A 344 40.28 -9.39 -4.38
CA GLU A 344 39.25 -10.22 -5.03
C GLU A 344 38.52 -11.11 -4.01
N ARG A 345 39.25 -11.79 -3.12
CA ARG A 345 38.66 -12.69 -2.11
C ARG A 345 37.76 -11.97 -1.12
N ILE A 346 38.12 -10.76 -0.70
CA ILE A 346 37.27 -9.94 0.17
C ILE A 346 35.95 -9.57 -0.57
N VAL A 347 35.97 -9.43 -1.89
CA VAL A 347 34.77 -9.09 -2.69
C VAL A 347 33.90 -10.31 -3.01
N GLU A 348 34.46 -11.46 -3.36
CA GLU A 348 33.70 -12.68 -3.70
C GLU A 348 32.73 -13.11 -2.58
N HIS A 349 33.13 -12.94 -1.31
CA HIS A 349 32.28 -13.22 -0.15
C HIS A 349 31.07 -12.29 0.04
N THR A 350 30.82 -11.34 -0.88
CA THR A 350 29.67 -10.41 -0.81
C THR A 350 28.56 -10.66 -1.83
N SER A 351 28.77 -11.50 -2.85
CA SER A 351 27.91 -11.59 -4.05
C SER A 351 27.20 -12.94 -4.20
N GLY A 352 26.12 -13.16 -3.45
CA GLY A 352 25.24 -14.33 -3.61
C GLY A 352 23.80 -13.93 -3.96
N LEU A 353 23.45 -13.84 -5.24
CA LEU A 353 22.08 -13.65 -5.75
C LEU A 353 21.97 -14.29 -7.15
N ALA A 354 20.90 -14.95 -7.61
CA ALA A 354 19.70 -15.53 -7.03
C ALA A 354 19.27 -16.63 -8.03
N GLU A 355 18.88 -17.82 -7.58
CA GLU A 355 18.23 -18.82 -8.45
C GLU A 355 16.72 -18.58 -8.49
N GLN A 356 16.15 -18.57 -9.70
CA GLN A 356 14.70 -18.51 -9.88
C GLN A 356 14.08 -19.84 -9.45
N VAL A 357 13.17 -19.78 -8.47
CA VAL A 357 12.33 -20.92 -8.12
C VAL A 357 11.40 -21.22 -9.29
N ASN A 358 11.58 -22.37 -9.92
CA ASN A 358 10.65 -22.87 -10.93
C ASN A 358 9.34 -23.24 -10.23
N GLN A 359 8.24 -22.57 -10.58
CA GLN A 359 6.90 -23.00 -10.18
C GLN A 359 6.57 -24.31 -10.91
N GLU A 360 6.24 -25.35 -10.15
CA GLU A 360 5.71 -26.59 -10.71
C GLU A 360 4.34 -26.32 -11.36
N SER A 361 4.13 -26.84 -12.57
CA SER A 361 2.86 -26.68 -13.29
C SER A 361 1.87 -27.75 -12.86
N HIS A 362 0.74 -27.34 -12.27
CA HIS A 362 -0.34 -28.25 -11.87
C HIS A 362 -1.22 -28.70 -13.05
N ARG A 363 -1.93 -29.83 -12.89
CA ARG A 363 -2.74 -30.45 -13.95
C ARG A 363 -4.17 -29.89 -13.93
N PHE A 364 -4.59 -29.27 -15.03
CA PHE A 364 -5.99 -28.90 -15.23
C PHE A 364 -6.89 -30.15 -15.41
N LEU A 365 -8.04 -30.17 -14.72
CA LEU A 365 -9.06 -31.22 -14.80
C LEU A 365 -10.40 -30.63 -15.26
N PRO A 366 -11.11 -31.24 -16.24
CA PRO A 366 -12.40 -30.73 -16.71
C PRO A 366 -13.55 -31.14 -15.78
N LEU A 367 -13.65 -30.49 -14.62
CA LEU A 367 -14.54 -30.87 -13.51
C LEU A 367 -16.04 -30.71 -13.83
N SER A 368 -16.41 -29.75 -14.68
CA SER A 368 -17.81 -29.52 -15.06
C SER A 368 -18.42 -30.56 -16.00
N GLN A 369 -17.64 -31.47 -16.55
CA GLN A 369 -18.16 -32.51 -17.42
C GLN A 369 -19.18 -33.38 -16.67
N TYR A 370 -20.41 -33.35 -17.17
CA TYR A 370 -21.54 -34.11 -16.65
C TYR A 370 -22.12 -35.03 -17.72
N ARG A 371 -22.31 -36.30 -17.37
CA ARG A 371 -23.03 -37.26 -18.19
C ARG A 371 -24.42 -37.44 -17.60
N SER A 372 -25.46 -37.16 -18.41
CA SER A 372 -26.85 -37.30 -17.98
C SER A 372 -27.16 -38.70 -17.45
N LEU A 373 -27.91 -38.75 -16.34
CA LEU A 373 -28.39 -39.98 -15.71
C LEU A 373 -29.25 -40.83 -16.64
N GLN A 374 -29.82 -40.24 -17.69
CA GLN A 374 -30.59 -40.94 -18.71
C GLN A 374 -29.76 -41.98 -19.48
N HIS A 375 -28.43 -41.82 -19.53
CA HIS A 375 -27.52 -42.79 -20.14
C HIS A 375 -27.18 -43.97 -19.22
N GLU A 376 -27.40 -43.82 -17.92
CA GLU A 376 -27.08 -44.83 -16.91
C GLU A 376 -28.27 -45.77 -16.63
N LEU A 377 -29.47 -45.41 -17.12
CA LEU A 377 -30.65 -46.27 -17.04
C LEU A 377 -30.57 -47.45 -18.04
N PRO A 378 -31.14 -48.61 -17.70
CA PRO A 378 -31.15 -49.78 -18.58
C PRO A 378 -31.79 -49.51 -19.95
N GLN A 379 -31.29 -50.18 -21.00
CA GLN A 379 -31.75 -49.99 -22.38
C GLN A 379 -33.27 -50.18 -22.58
N VAL A 380 -33.93 -50.98 -21.73
CA VAL A 380 -35.38 -51.21 -21.78
C VAL A 380 -36.21 -49.94 -21.61
N TYR A 381 -35.66 -48.89 -20.99
CA TYR A 381 -36.32 -47.59 -20.83
C TYR A 381 -36.29 -46.72 -22.10
N ALA A 382 -35.54 -47.10 -23.14
CA ALA A 382 -35.49 -46.44 -24.45
C ALA A 382 -35.12 -44.93 -24.44
N LEU A 383 -34.39 -44.47 -23.42
CA LEU A 383 -34.10 -43.04 -23.22
C LEU A 383 -33.03 -42.46 -24.16
N THR A 384 -32.11 -43.29 -24.66
CA THR A 384 -30.95 -42.84 -25.47
C THR A 384 -31.24 -42.77 -26.97
N GLU A 385 -32.49 -43.00 -27.40
CA GLU A 385 -32.85 -43.01 -28.82
C GLU A 385 -32.90 -41.60 -29.43
N GLN A 386 -32.20 -41.36 -30.54
CA GLN A 386 -32.17 -40.05 -31.24
C GLN A 386 -33.50 -39.69 -31.95
N SER A 387 -34.47 -40.60 -31.98
CA SER A 387 -35.75 -40.46 -32.70
C SER A 387 -36.65 -39.33 -32.17
N LEU A 388 -36.40 -38.84 -30.95
CA LEU A 388 -37.24 -37.88 -30.23
C LEU A 388 -36.98 -36.41 -30.56
N ASN A 389 -35.95 -36.09 -31.37
CA ASN A 389 -35.68 -34.70 -31.77
C ASN A 389 -36.65 -34.19 -32.85
N ARG A 390 -37.45 -35.09 -33.44
CA ARG A 390 -38.46 -34.78 -34.47
C ARG A 390 -39.82 -34.48 -33.83
N ASP A 391 -40.79 -34.08 -34.64
CA ASP A 391 -42.18 -33.90 -34.19
C ASP A 391 -42.74 -35.15 -33.52
N ILE A 392 -43.57 -34.92 -32.50
CA ILE A 392 -44.21 -35.98 -31.71
C ILE A 392 -45.39 -36.52 -32.53
N ASP A 393 -45.22 -37.70 -33.11
CA ASP A 393 -46.16 -38.35 -34.04
C ASP A 393 -46.89 -39.56 -33.42
N SER A 394 -46.64 -39.89 -32.16
CA SER A 394 -47.19 -41.06 -31.47
C SER A 394 -47.28 -40.88 -29.95
N ASP A 395 -48.28 -41.52 -29.34
CA ASP A 395 -48.49 -41.52 -27.88
C ASP A 395 -47.31 -42.09 -27.11
N GLN A 396 -46.63 -43.10 -27.67
CA GLN A 396 -45.43 -43.68 -27.08
C GLN A 396 -44.28 -42.66 -26.99
N LYS A 397 -44.06 -41.85 -28.03
CA LYS A 397 -43.08 -40.77 -27.98
C LYS A 397 -43.46 -39.68 -26.98
N ALA A 398 -44.75 -39.37 -26.86
CA ALA A 398 -45.24 -38.39 -25.88
C ALA A 398 -45.01 -38.87 -24.43
N GLN A 399 -45.32 -40.14 -24.11
CA GLN A 399 -45.05 -40.73 -22.80
C GLN A 399 -43.56 -40.80 -22.48
N LEU A 400 -42.73 -41.17 -23.46
CA LEU A 400 -41.28 -41.18 -23.31
C LEU A 400 -40.73 -39.77 -23.06
N LEU A 401 -41.23 -38.77 -23.76
CA LEU A 401 -40.87 -37.37 -23.53
C LEU A 401 -41.31 -36.87 -22.15
N GLN A 402 -42.49 -37.29 -21.66
CA GLN A 402 -42.95 -37.00 -20.31
C GLN A 402 -41.99 -37.58 -19.26
N PHE A 403 -41.57 -38.84 -19.42
CA PHE A 403 -40.61 -39.46 -18.51
C PHE A 403 -39.25 -38.77 -18.57
N LYS A 404 -38.77 -38.41 -19.77
CA LYS A 404 -37.58 -37.56 -19.92
C LYS A 404 -37.70 -36.22 -19.21
N GLY A 405 -38.86 -35.57 -19.31
CA GLY A 405 -39.14 -34.32 -18.59
C GLY A 405 -39.04 -34.50 -17.08
N TYR A 406 -39.53 -35.62 -16.55
CA TYR A 406 -39.37 -35.96 -15.12
C TYR A 406 -37.90 -36.16 -14.74
N LEU A 407 -37.13 -36.92 -15.52
CA LEU A 407 -35.70 -37.14 -15.27
C LEU A 407 -34.87 -35.85 -15.40
N HIS A 408 -35.28 -34.95 -16.30
CA HIS A 408 -34.61 -33.68 -16.54
C HIS A 408 -34.54 -32.79 -15.29
N LEU A 409 -35.51 -32.90 -14.37
CA LEU A 409 -35.50 -32.17 -13.10
C LEU A 409 -34.29 -32.55 -12.24
N PHE A 410 -33.89 -33.82 -12.26
CA PHE A 410 -32.72 -34.31 -11.54
C PHE A 410 -31.43 -34.01 -12.33
N ASP A 411 -31.45 -34.25 -13.64
CA ASP A 411 -30.30 -33.98 -14.52
C ASP A 411 -29.85 -32.54 -14.44
N GLN A 412 -30.78 -31.57 -14.44
CA GLN A 412 -30.42 -30.16 -14.40
C GLN A 412 -29.70 -29.80 -13.10
N ILE A 413 -30.22 -30.26 -11.95
CA ILE A 413 -29.58 -30.02 -10.65
C ILE A 413 -28.17 -30.63 -10.63
N LEU A 414 -28.02 -31.88 -11.09
CA LEU A 414 -26.73 -32.57 -11.10
C LEU A 414 -25.73 -31.94 -12.07
N ALA A 415 -26.20 -31.49 -13.24
CA ALA A 415 -25.39 -30.76 -14.21
C ALA A 415 -24.90 -29.44 -13.61
N ASP A 416 -25.78 -28.69 -12.93
CA ASP A 416 -25.41 -27.43 -12.29
C ASP A 416 -24.44 -27.66 -11.12
N GLN A 417 -24.61 -28.73 -10.32
CA GLN A 417 -23.66 -29.07 -9.23
C GLN A 417 -22.25 -29.37 -9.76
N HIS A 418 -22.14 -30.08 -10.89
CA HIS A 418 -20.85 -30.27 -11.56
C HIS A 418 -20.28 -28.95 -12.05
N LYS A 419 -21.12 -28.09 -12.62
CA LYS A 419 -20.70 -26.78 -13.11
C LYS A 419 -20.26 -25.84 -11.99
N GLN A 420 -20.79 -25.99 -10.77
CA GLN A 420 -20.33 -25.20 -9.61
C GLN A 420 -18.84 -25.38 -9.32
N LEU A 421 -18.23 -26.50 -9.68
CA LEU A 421 -16.81 -26.73 -9.45
C LEU A 421 -15.93 -25.74 -10.24
N ASP A 422 -16.39 -25.30 -11.42
CA ASP A 422 -15.70 -24.30 -12.24
C ASP A 422 -15.71 -22.90 -11.60
N VAL A 423 -16.52 -22.68 -10.56
CA VAL A 423 -16.55 -21.40 -9.83
C VAL A 423 -15.31 -21.23 -8.93
N LEU A 424 -14.77 -22.35 -8.41
CA LEU A 424 -13.72 -22.33 -7.38
C LEU A 424 -12.47 -21.53 -7.79
N PRO A 425 -11.91 -21.70 -9.00
CA PRO A 425 -10.73 -20.94 -9.43
C PRO A 425 -10.96 -19.41 -9.47
N HIS A 426 -12.20 -18.96 -9.59
CA HIS A 426 -12.54 -17.54 -9.71
C HIS A 426 -12.99 -16.92 -8.39
N ILE A 427 -13.81 -17.62 -7.58
CA ILE A 427 -14.29 -17.12 -6.29
C ILE A 427 -13.18 -17.07 -5.25
N LEU A 428 -12.26 -18.04 -5.26
CA LEU A 428 -11.17 -18.13 -4.28
C LEU A 428 -9.94 -17.31 -4.70
N ALA A 429 -9.93 -16.79 -5.92
CA ALA A 429 -8.85 -15.96 -6.43
C ALA A 429 -8.97 -14.50 -5.98
N LEU A 430 -7.88 -13.76 -6.18
CA LEU A 430 -7.90 -12.32 -6.03
C LEU A 430 -8.80 -11.69 -7.11
N PRO A 431 -9.68 -10.75 -6.74
CA PRO A 431 -10.54 -10.10 -7.71
C PRO A 431 -9.69 -9.28 -8.67
N GLN A 432 -9.90 -9.47 -9.97
CA GLN A 432 -9.13 -8.78 -11.00
C GLN A 432 -9.40 -7.27 -10.96
N TYR A 433 -8.32 -6.49 -10.83
CA TYR A 433 -8.37 -5.03 -10.70
C TYR A 433 -9.21 -4.34 -11.79
N THR A 434 -9.08 -4.80 -13.04
CA THR A 434 -9.78 -4.26 -14.21
C THR A 434 -11.30 -4.41 -14.15
N HIS A 435 -11.82 -5.42 -13.42
CA HIS A 435 -13.26 -5.66 -13.32
C HIS A 435 -13.96 -4.68 -12.39
N PHE A 436 -13.41 -4.44 -11.20
CA PHE A 436 -14.08 -3.61 -10.20
C PHE A 436 -13.65 -2.13 -10.22
N GLU A 437 -12.42 -1.80 -10.64
CA GLU A 437 -11.91 -0.44 -10.40
C GLU A 437 -12.64 0.62 -11.22
N ARG A 438 -12.99 0.33 -12.47
CA ARG A 438 -13.78 1.25 -13.30
C ARG A 438 -15.19 1.50 -12.74
N LEU A 439 -15.84 0.45 -12.22
CA LEU A 439 -17.09 0.61 -11.47
C LEU A 439 -16.86 1.47 -10.22
N GLY A 440 -15.76 1.22 -9.50
CA GLY A 440 -15.35 2.01 -8.35
C GLY A 440 -15.22 3.49 -8.67
N GLN A 441 -14.54 3.84 -9.76
CA GLN A 441 -14.41 5.23 -10.23
C GLN A 441 -15.77 5.89 -10.50
N ILE A 442 -16.70 5.19 -11.15
CA ILE A 442 -18.06 5.71 -11.39
C ILE A 442 -18.78 5.95 -10.05
N MET A 443 -18.70 5.00 -9.12
CA MET A 443 -19.30 5.15 -7.79
C MET A 443 -18.61 6.24 -6.94
N ASP A 444 -17.32 6.48 -7.14
CA ASP A 444 -16.57 7.55 -6.48
C ASP A 444 -17.05 8.94 -6.94
N ARG A 445 -17.43 9.07 -8.23
CA ARG A 445 -18.10 10.29 -8.74
C ARG A 445 -19.45 10.48 -8.07
N MET A 446 -20.22 9.41 -7.87
CA MET A 446 -21.48 9.47 -7.13
C MET A 446 -21.26 9.92 -5.67
N LEU A 447 -20.24 9.38 -4.99
CA LEU A 447 -19.86 9.81 -3.62
C LEU A 447 -19.44 11.28 -3.55
N SER A 448 -18.89 11.80 -4.66
CA SER A 448 -18.51 13.20 -4.81
C SER A 448 -19.68 14.08 -5.29
N SER A 449 -20.90 13.55 -5.36
CA SER A 449 -22.09 14.23 -5.87
C SER A 449 -21.92 14.81 -7.28
N GLU A 450 -21.09 14.18 -8.12
CA GLU A 450 -20.87 14.56 -9.52
C GLU A 450 -21.94 13.95 -10.43
N ALA A 451 -22.36 14.66 -11.48
CA ALA A 451 -23.27 14.12 -12.48
C ALA A 451 -22.58 13.03 -13.34
N LEU A 452 -23.36 12.00 -13.71
CA LEU A 452 -22.91 10.92 -14.59
C LEU A 452 -23.24 11.24 -16.05
N SER A 453 -22.29 11.03 -16.96
CA SER A 453 -22.55 11.16 -18.40
C SER A 453 -23.20 9.88 -18.94
N GLN A 454 -23.83 9.96 -20.12
CA GLN A 454 -24.44 8.78 -20.76
C GLN A 454 -23.43 7.65 -20.95
N GLY A 455 -22.22 7.95 -21.44
CA GLY A 455 -21.17 6.94 -21.61
C GLY A 455 -20.74 6.27 -20.29
N GLN A 456 -20.85 6.96 -19.15
CA GLN A 456 -20.58 6.35 -17.84
C GLN A 456 -21.74 5.47 -17.36
N LEU A 457 -22.98 5.82 -17.70
CA LEU A 457 -24.15 4.98 -17.43
C LEU A 457 -24.10 3.69 -18.26
N ASP A 458 -23.74 3.81 -19.55
CA ASP A 458 -23.58 2.66 -20.43
C ASP A 458 -22.45 1.74 -19.93
N GLU A 459 -21.32 2.33 -19.53
CA GLU A 459 -20.19 1.59 -18.94
C GLU A 459 -20.56 0.93 -17.60
N PHE A 460 -21.32 1.63 -16.74
CA PHE A 460 -21.82 1.06 -15.49
C PHE A 460 -22.64 -0.20 -15.75
N TRP A 461 -23.64 -0.12 -16.65
CA TRP A 461 -24.52 -1.25 -16.97
C TRP A 461 -23.78 -2.40 -17.65
N HIS A 462 -22.84 -2.10 -18.55
CA HIS A 462 -22.00 -3.11 -19.17
C HIS A 462 -21.19 -3.89 -18.13
N ARG A 463 -20.60 -3.18 -17.17
CA ARG A 463 -19.73 -3.81 -16.16
C ARG A 463 -20.47 -4.53 -15.05
N VAL A 464 -21.63 -4.05 -14.60
CA VAL A 464 -22.40 -4.79 -13.58
C VAL A 464 -22.94 -6.12 -14.13
N LYS A 465 -23.23 -6.20 -15.44
CA LYS A 465 -23.57 -7.46 -16.13
C LYS A 465 -22.37 -8.38 -16.33
N ALA A 466 -21.16 -7.83 -16.30
CA ALA A 466 -19.91 -8.59 -16.40
C ALA A 466 -19.33 -8.97 -15.02
N LEU A 467 -20.06 -8.75 -13.93
CA LEU A 467 -19.64 -9.21 -12.61
C LEU A 467 -19.58 -10.75 -12.59
N PRO A 468 -18.59 -11.33 -11.90
CA PRO A 468 -18.47 -12.79 -11.84
C PRO A 468 -19.72 -13.41 -11.21
N HIS A 469 -20.20 -14.48 -11.82
CA HIS A 469 -21.25 -15.31 -11.23
C HIS A 469 -20.70 -16.10 -10.05
N THR A 470 -21.52 -16.24 -9.01
CA THR A 470 -21.20 -17.07 -7.85
C THR A 470 -21.89 -18.43 -7.88
N GLN A 471 -22.87 -18.57 -8.77
CA GLN A 471 -23.49 -19.85 -9.09
C GLN A 471 -23.52 -20.03 -10.60
N LEU A 472 -23.08 -21.18 -11.09
CA LEU A 472 -23.09 -21.47 -12.53
C LEU A 472 -24.12 -22.52 -12.92
N SER A 473 -24.81 -22.29 -14.03
CA SER A 473 -25.66 -23.29 -14.66
C SER A 473 -25.06 -23.78 -15.98
N GLN A 474 -25.39 -25.02 -16.35
CA GLN A 474 -25.06 -25.54 -17.67
C GLN A 474 -26.23 -26.30 -18.30
N ALA A 475 -26.22 -26.36 -19.63
CA ALA A 475 -27.18 -27.16 -20.37
C ALA A 475 -26.92 -28.65 -20.15
N VAL A 476 -27.98 -29.44 -20.00
CA VAL A 476 -27.87 -30.90 -20.06
C VAL A 476 -27.69 -31.30 -21.52
N THR A 477 -26.54 -31.88 -21.85
CA THR A 477 -26.18 -32.26 -23.22
C THR A 477 -26.19 -33.77 -23.43
N GLY A 478 -26.07 -34.21 -24.69
CA GLY A 478 -25.96 -35.63 -25.03
C GLY A 478 -27.28 -36.43 -24.95
N ILE A 479 -28.43 -35.78 -24.78
CA ILE A 479 -29.75 -36.41 -24.72
C ILE A 479 -30.70 -35.87 -25.80
N SER A 480 -31.61 -36.71 -26.31
CA SER A 480 -32.62 -36.32 -27.30
C SER A 480 -33.90 -35.79 -26.62
N GLY A 481 -34.66 -34.95 -27.33
CA GLY A 481 -35.96 -34.43 -26.89
C GLY A 481 -35.90 -33.17 -26.01
N VAL A 482 -34.71 -32.69 -25.63
CA VAL A 482 -34.53 -31.44 -24.85
C VAL A 482 -35.10 -30.23 -25.58
N ASN A 483 -35.01 -30.20 -26.92
CA ASN A 483 -35.61 -29.16 -27.75
C ASN A 483 -37.13 -29.02 -27.57
N HIS A 484 -37.82 -30.08 -27.17
CA HIS A 484 -39.24 -30.03 -26.83
C HIS A 484 -39.49 -29.59 -25.39
N LEU A 485 -38.59 -29.94 -24.45
CA LEU A 485 -38.72 -29.62 -23.02
C LEU A 485 -38.45 -28.14 -22.73
N VAL A 486 -37.40 -27.57 -23.34
CA VAL A 486 -36.99 -26.17 -23.12
C VAL A 486 -37.25 -25.28 -24.35
N LYS A 487 -38.24 -25.64 -25.18
CA LYS A 487 -38.51 -25.02 -26.49
C LYS A 487 -38.56 -23.48 -26.45
N LEU A 488 -39.15 -22.91 -25.41
CA LEU A 488 -39.32 -21.45 -25.27
C LEU A 488 -38.00 -20.71 -25.00
N ALA A 489 -36.99 -21.40 -24.48
CA ALA A 489 -35.71 -20.83 -24.08
C ALA A 489 -34.53 -21.61 -24.70
N LEU A 490 -34.75 -22.37 -25.78
CA LEU A 490 -33.78 -23.36 -26.26
C LEU A 490 -32.42 -22.75 -26.59
N ASP A 491 -32.40 -21.63 -27.32
CA ASP A 491 -31.16 -20.99 -27.74
C ASP A 491 -30.37 -20.47 -26.53
N ALA A 492 -31.04 -19.83 -25.58
CA ALA A 492 -30.43 -19.35 -24.34
C ALA A 492 -29.98 -20.50 -23.44
N TYR A 493 -30.80 -21.55 -23.33
CA TYR A 493 -30.52 -22.75 -22.55
C TYR A 493 -29.29 -23.49 -23.07
N GLN A 494 -29.13 -23.62 -24.38
CA GLN A 494 -27.95 -24.26 -24.97
C GLN A 494 -26.65 -23.50 -24.71
N GLN A 495 -26.71 -22.18 -24.61
CA GLN A 495 -25.55 -21.34 -24.38
C GLN A 495 -25.17 -21.22 -22.89
N GLN A 496 -26.17 -21.11 -22.01
CA GLN A 496 -25.99 -20.67 -20.61
C GLN A 496 -26.70 -21.56 -19.59
N GLY A 497 -27.35 -22.65 -20.00
CA GLY A 497 -28.24 -23.41 -19.11
C GLY A 497 -29.38 -22.54 -18.57
N LEU A 498 -29.71 -22.69 -17.29
CA LEU A 498 -30.69 -21.87 -16.57
C LEU A 498 -30.01 -20.75 -15.76
N GLN A 499 -28.91 -20.19 -16.26
CA GLN A 499 -28.09 -19.22 -15.53
C GLN A 499 -28.91 -18.06 -14.95
N GLN A 500 -29.76 -17.41 -15.77
CA GLN A 500 -30.54 -16.24 -15.35
C GLN A 500 -31.61 -16.58 -14.29
N GLN A 501 -32.08 -17.83 -14.23
CA GLN A 501 -33.01 -18.31 -13.21
C GLN A 501 -32.29 -18.73 -11.92
N LEU A 502 -31.08 -19.28 -12.05
CA LEU A 502 -30.24 -19.68 -10.92
C LEU A 502 -29.67 -18.46 -10.20
N GLU A 503 -29.11 -17.54 -10.97
CA GLU A 503 -28.53 -16.28 -10.50
C GLU A 503 -28.55 -15.25 -11.64
N SER A 504 -29.48 -14.28 -11.56
CA SER A 504 -29.54 -13.17 -12.51
C SER A 504 -28.42 -12.16 -12.27
N ASP A 505 -28.02 -11.49 -13.35
CA ASP A 505 -26.99 -10.46 -13.31
C ASP A 505 -27.40 -9.31 -12.39
N PHE A 506 -26.43 -8.79 -11.64
CA PHE A 506 -26.60 -7.64 -10.76
C PHE A 506 -27.82 -7.79 -9.83
N SER A 507 -28.04 -9.00 -9.31
CA SER A 507 -29.06 -9.30 -8.31
C SER A 507 -28.55 -9.12 -6.89
N VAL A 508 -29.46 -8.94 -5.93
CA VAL A 508 -29.13 -8.90 -4.50
C VAL A 508 -28.42 -10.19 -4.07
N ALA A 509 -28.88 -11.35 -4.55
CA ALA A 509 -28.28 -12.64 -4.22
C ALA A 509 -26.82 -12.75 -4.70
N GLN A 510 -26.55 -12.38 -5.97
CA GLN A 510 -25.19 -12.38 -6.52
C GLN A 510 -24.28 -11.44 -5.71
N LEU A 511 -24.71 -10.19 -5.50
CA LEU A 511 -23.91 -9.19 -4.80
C LEU A 511 -23.65 -9.56 -3.33
N THR A 512 -24.61 -10.18 -2.64
CA THR A 512 -24.42 -10.67 -1.27
C THR A 512 -23.36 -11.77 -1.23
N ARG A 513 -23.44 -12.77 -2.11
CA ARG A 513 -22.45 -13.86 -2.16
C ARG A 513 -21.06 -13.37 -2.56
N LEU A 514 -20.96 -12.43 -3.50
CA LEU A 514 -19.71 -11.77 -3.85
C LEU A 514 -19.11 -11.04 -2.64
N ASN A 515 -19.93 -10.30 -1.88
CA ASN A 515 -19.49 -9.64 -0.65
C ASN A 515 -18.97 -10.63 0.40
N ASP A 516 -19.68 -11.75 0.60
CA ASP A 516 -19.32 -12.78 1.57
C ASP A 516 -18.04 -13.52 1.15
N SER A 517 -17.85 -13.79 -0.14
CA SER A 517 -16.62 -14.36 -0.69
C SER A 517 -15.41 -13.48 -0.39
N ILE A 518 -15.45 -12.19 -0.76
CA ILE A 518 -14.31 -11.31 -0.51
C ILE A 518 -14.11 -11.07 1.00
N ALA A 519 -15.17 -11.06 1.80
CA ALA A 519 -15.06 -11.01 3.25
C ALA A 519 -14.34 -12.24 3.83
N HIS A 520 -14.61 -13.43 3.28
CA HIS A 520 -13.89 -14.65 3.62
C HIS A 520 -12.41 -14.57 3.25
N LEU A 521 -12.08 -14.04 2.08
CA LEU A 521 -10.67 -13.84 1.66
C LEU A 521 -9.95 -12.82 2.57
N LEU A 522 -10.59 -11.70 2.89
CA LEU A 522 -10.04 -10.70 3.82
C LEU A 522 -9.85 -11.24 5.24
N ALA A 523 -10.69 -12.19 5.68
CA ALA A 523 -10.57 -12.81 6.99
C ALA A 523 -9.26 -13.60 7.16
N ARG A 524 -8.64 -14.07 6.07
CA ARG A 524 -7.30 -14.71 6.09
C ARG A 524 -6.21 -13.77 6.62
N PHE A 525 -6.43 -12.46 6.52
CA PHE A 525 -5.53 -11.41 7.01
C PHE A 525 -6.05 -10.75 8.30
N ALA A 526 -7.06 -11.36 8.96
CA ALA A 526 -7.74 -10.81 10.12
C ALA A 526 -8.36 -9.40 9.92
N ILE A 527 -8.71 -9.06 8.67
CA ILE A 527 -9.30 -7.76 8.32
C ILE A 527 -10.83 -7.86 8.23
N LYS A 528 -11.52 -6.91 8.87
CA LYS A 528 -12.97 -6.73 8.76
C LYS A 528 -13.32 -5.25 8.62
N LEU A 529 -14.09 -4.92 7.58
CA LEU A 529 -14.61 -3.58 7.34
C LEU A 529 -15.76 -3.23 8.32
N PRO A 530 -16.00 -1.93 8.58
CA PRO A 530 -17.15 -1.47 9.34
C PRO A 530 -18.48 -1.92 8.74
N ASN A 531 -19.52 -1.94 9.57
CA ASN A 531 -20.87 -2.21 9.10
C ASN A 531 -21.30 -1.15 8.08
N ALA A 532 -21.80 -1.58 6.92
CA ALA A 532 -22.18 -0.70 5.83
C ALA A 532 -23.25 0.34 6.19
N ASN A 533 -24.12 0.05 7.17
CA ASN A 533 -25.11 1.02 7.66
C ASN A 533 -24.45 2.23 8.33
N LEU A 534 -23.23 2.07 8.87
CA LEU A 534 -22.44 3.15 9.45
C LEU A 534 -21.73 3.97 8.36
N LEU A 535 -21.46 3.39 7.19
CA LEU A 535 -20.76 4.06 6.07
C LEU A 535 -21.63 5.04 5.28
N LYS A 536 -22.93 5.11 5.57
CA LYS A 536 -23.87 6.11 5.02
C LYS A 536 -24.01 6.14 3.49
N TYR A 537 -23.70 5.06 2.78
CA TYR A 537 -23.84 4.99 1.31
C TYR A 537 -25.26 5.24 0.80
N ARG A 538 -26.29 4.79 1.54
CA ARG A 538 -27.69 5.01 1.17
C ARG A 538 -28.04 6.50 1.01
N GLU A 539 -27.47 7.36 1.86
CA GLU A 539 -27.73 8.80 1.86
C GLU A 539 -27.25 9.46 0.56
N VAL A 540 -26.21 8.89 -0.09
CA VAL A 540 -25.67 9.43 -1.36
C VAL A 540 -26.29 8.74 -2.57
N PHE A 541 -26.28 7.40 -2.62
CA PHE A 541 -26.76 6.68 -3.80
C PHE A 541 -28.26 6.84 -4.03
N GLY A 542 -29.03 7.24 -3.01
CA GLY A 542 -30.45 7.59 -3.15
C GLY A 542 -30.70 8.67 -4.22
N PHE A 543 -29.77 9.62 -4.40
CA PHE A 543 -29.88 10.67 -5.42
C PHE A 543 -29.70 10.16 -6.85
N TYR A 544 -29.08 8.98 -7.03
CA TYR A 544 -28.75 8.41 -8.35
C TYR A 544 -29.72 7.32 -8.81
N VAL A 545 -30.61 6.85 -7.95
CA VAL A 545 -31.58 5.77 -8.26
C VAL A 545 -32.38 6.09 -9.52
N ASN A 546 -32.92 7.32 -9.62
CA ASN A 546 -33.72 7.72 -10.77
C ASN A 546 -32.89 7.84 -12.06
N VAL A 547 -31.65 8.33 -11.96
CA VAL A 547 -30.76 8.52 -13.12
C VAL A 547 -30.31 7.17 -13.68
N ILE A 548 -29.90 6.25 -12.80
CA ILE A 548 -29.44 4.92 -13.19
C ILE A 548 -30.61 4.07 -13.67
N GLY A 549 -31.73 4.07 -12.94
CA GLY A 549 -32.93 3.28 -13.25
C GLY A 549 -33.71 3.76 -14.49
N ALA A 550 -33.46 4.98 -14.99
CA ALA A 550 -34.05 5.45 -16.24
C ALA A 550 -33.47 4.75 -17.49
N CYS A 551 -32.30 4.12 -17.37
CA CYS A 551 -31.71 3.35 -18.46
C CYS A 551 -32.40 1.98 -18.54
N GLN A 552 -33.03 1.63 -19.67
CA GLN A 552 -33.73 0.33 -19.90
C GLN A 552 -32.77 -0.87 -20.03
N ASN A 553 -31.74 -0.92 -19.17
CA ASN A 553 -30.64 -1.87 -19.24
C ASN A 553 -30.47 -2.66 -17.94
N ASP A 554 -31.34 -2.47 -16.95
CA ASP A 554 -31.24 -3.14 -15.66
C ASP A 554 -31.65 -4.63 -15.80
N PRO A 555 -30.74 -5.59 -15.55
CA PRO A 555 -31.07 -7.00 -15.64
C PRO A 555 -32.00 -7.50 -14.52
N SER A 556 -32.13 -6.75 -13.41
CA SER A 556 -32.88 -7.14 -12.22
C SER A 556 -33.82 -6.01 -11.74
N GLU A 557 -34.61 -5.44 -12.66
CA GLU A 557 -35.53 -4.29 -12.42
C GLU A 557 -36.53 -4.50 -11.27
N HIS A 558 -36.86 -5.75 -10.95
CA HIS A 558 -37.83 -6.09 -9.90
C HIS A 558 -37.27 -5.94 -8.47
N GLU A 559 -35.95 -5.76 -8.33
CA GLU A 559 -35.26 -5.63 -7.04
C GLU A 559 -34.88 -4.19 -6.71
N ASP A 560 -34.78 -3.87 -5.41
CA ASP A 560 -34.39 -2.54 -4.91
C ASP A 560 -32.99 -2.13 -5.41
N LEU A 561 -32.97 -1.22 -6.39
CA LEU A 561 -31.75 -0.69 -7.00
C LEU A 561 -30.84 0.00 -5.97
N LEU A 562 -31.40 0.69 -4.97
CA LEU A 562 -30.59 1.37 -3.94
C LEU A 562 -29.83 0.34 -3.09
N LEU A 563 -30.49 -0.76 -2.70
CA LEU A 563 -29.84 -1.85 -1.97
C LEU A 563 -28.70 -2.45 -2.81
N ARG A 564 -28.94 -2.71 -4.09
CA ARG A 564 -27.94 -3.27 -5.01
C ARG A 564 -26.74 -2.34 -5.20
N LEU A 565 -26.95 -1.04 -5.36
CA LEU A 565 -25.86 -0.05 -5.40
C LEU A 565 -25.04 -0.07 -4.11
N VAL A 566 -25.68 -0.16 -2.94
CA VAL A 566 -24.98 -0.23 -1.66
C VAL A 566 -24.17 -1.53 -1.51
N LEU A 567 -24.69 -2.67 -1.95
CA LEU A 567 -23.98 -3.95 -1.95
C LEU A 567 -22.81 -3.95 -2.94
N LEU A 568 -23.01 -3.39 -4.14
CA LEU A 568 -21.95 -3.22 -5.13
C LEU A 568 -20.81 -2.38 -4.58
N ARG A 569 -21.13 -1.26 -3.91
CA ARG A 569 -20.10 -0.41 -3.31
C ARG A 569 -19.27 -1.17 -2.28
N GLN A 570 -19.94 -1.92 -1.40
CA GLN A 570 -19.26 -2.74 -0.40
C GLN A 570 -18.34 -3.80 -1.02
N TYR A 571 -18.78 -4.42 -2.12
CA TYR A 571 -17.98 -5.39 -2.85
C TYR A 571 -16.72 -4.73 -3.42
N ILE A 572 -16.86 -3.58 -4.06
CA ILE A 572 -15.74 -2.81 -4.62
C ILE A 572 -14.75 -2.38 -3.55
N ASP A 573 -15.22 -1.84 -2.42
CA ASP A 573 -14.34 -1.40 -1.33
C ASP A 573 -13.56 -2.58 -0.73
N LYS A 574 -14.18 -3.75 -0.59
CA LYS A 574 -13.50 -4.99 -0.17
C LYS A 574 -12.48 -5.46 -1.21
N CYS A 575 -12.81 -5.41 -2.51
CA CYS A 575 -11.90 -5.79 -3.59
C CYS A 575 -10.67 -4.90 -3.64
N ARG A 576 -10.85 -3.58 -3.52
CA ARG A 576 -9.77 -2.58 -3.42
C ARG A 576 -8.86 -2.89 -2.23
N LEU A 577 -9.45 -3.12 -1.06
CA LEU A 577 -8.68 -3.44 0.14
C LEU A 577 -7.89 -4.74 0.01
N LEU A 578 -8.50 -5.79 -0.53
CA LEU A 578 -7.84 -7.08 -0.74
C LEU A 578 -6.67 -6.98 -1.74
N ASN A 579 -6.83 -6.20 -2.82
CA ASN A 579 -5.75 -5.97 -3.79
C ASN A 579 -4.61 -5.10 -3.25
N GLU A 580 -4.88 -4.27 -2.24
CA GLU A 580 -3.87 -3.37 -1.64
C GLU A 580 -3.24 -3.94 -0.37
N ILE A 581 -3.71 -5.09 0.13
CA ILE A 581 -3.39 -5.57 1.48
C ILE A 581 -1.90 -5.83 1.71
N GLY A 582 -1.19 -6.33 0.68
CA GLY A 582 0.25 -6.56 0.74
C GLY A 582 1.02 -5.25 0.95
N ALA A 583 0.77 -4.26 0.09
CA ALA A 583 1.38 -2.94 0.19
C ALA A 583 1.00 -2.20 1.48
N LEU A 584 -0.24 -2.37 1.97
CA LEU A 584 -0.69 -1.81 3.24
C LEU A 584 -0.03 -2.49 4.44
N GLY A 585 0.22 -3.80 4.36
CA GLY A 585 0.86 -4.61 5.38
C GLY A 585 2.33 -4.24 5.60
N GLU A 586 3.08 -4.09 4.52
CA GLU A 586 4.50 -3.71 4.51
C GLU A 586 4.71 -2.29 5.03
N ASN A 587 3.75 -1.38 4.88
CA ASN A 587 3.97 0.05 5.14
C ASN A 587 3.14 0.63 6.30
N ARG A 588 2.56 -0.19 7.20
CA ARG A 588 1.52 0.24 8.18
C ARG A 588 1.83 1.51 8.97
N CYS A 589 3.08 1.70 9.39
CA CYS A 589 3.53 2.85 10.19
C CYS A 589 4.36 3.86 9.40
N ARG A 590 4.42 3.74 8.07
CA ARG A 590 5.21 4.61 7.20
C ARG A 590 4.75 6.06 7.35
N GLY A 591 5.70 6.94 7.67
CA GLY A 591 5.50 8.39 7.73
C GLY A 591 5.46 9.03 6.34
N PHE A 592 5.25 10.34 6.30
CA PHE A 592 5.25 11.09 5.04
C PHE A 592 6.65 11.13 4.38
N ASP A 593 6.73 10.74 3.10
CA ASP A 593 7.95 10.84 2.29
C ASP A 593 8.05 12.22 1.62
N TYR A 594 8.68 13.15 2.33
CA TYR A 594 8.86 14.54 1.90
C TYR A 594 9.86 14.71 0.74
N LEU A 595 10.64 13.67 0.41
CA LEU A 595 11.56 13.66 -0.72
C LEU A 595 10.95 13.08 -2.01
N SER A 596 9.68 12.65 -1.97
CA SER A 596 8.98 12.16 -3.14
C SER A 596 9.05 13.16 -4.31
N LYS A 597 9.07 12.62 -5.54
CA LYS A 597 9.05 13.41 -6.79
C LYS A 597 7.75 14.19 -6.95
N GLU A 598 6.66 13.66 -6.42
CA GLU A 598 5.34 14.28 -6.45
C GLU A 598 4.80 14.39 -5.02
N PRO A 599 5.39 15.25 -4.16
CA PRO A 599 5.00 15.28 -2.76
C PRO A 599 3.50 15.57 -2.65
N LYS A 600 2.96 16.46 -3.50
CA LYS A 600 1.54 16.86 -3.59
C LYS A 600 0.52 15.74 -3.79
N THR A 601 0.92 14.61 -4.36
CA THR A 601 0.01 13.49 -4.73
C THR A 601 0.43 12.18 -4.08
N ALA A 602 1.73 11.99 -3.84
CA ALA A 602 2.30 10.85 -3.11
C ALA A 602 2.46 11.13 -1.61
N HIS A 603 1.46 11.78 -1.02
CA HIS A 603 1.41 12.15 0.40
C HIS A 603 1.07 11.02 1.36
N THR A 604 0.47 9.96 0.84
CA THR A 604 -0.29 9.05 1.70
C THR A 604 0.61 8.05 2.41
N ALA A 605 0.94 8.38 3.65
CA ALA A 605 1.31 7.42 4.69
C ALA A 605 0.34 6.23 4.66
N SER A 606 0.82 5.00 4.71
CA SER A 606 -0.08 3.85 4.53
C SER A 606 -1.10 3.70 5.66
N LEU A 607 -0.83 4.30 6.83
CA LEU A 607 -1.83 4.52 7.88
C LEU A 607 -3.06 5.26 7.34
N SER A 608 -2.86 6.37 6.62
CA SER A 608 -3.95 7.13 6.02
C SER A 608 -4.72 6.29 5.01
N ARG A 609 -4.01 5.56 4.13
CA ARG A 609 -4.64 4.68 3.13
C ARG A 609 -5.51 3.61 3.78
N LEU A 610 -5.02 3.01 4.86
CA LEU A 610 -5.72 1.95 5.57
C LEU A 610 -6.99 2.47 6.27
N VAL A 611 -6.91 3.64 6.93
CA VAL A 611 -8.08 4.34 7.48
C VAL A 611 -9.07 4.67 6.36
N MET A 612 -8.60 5.24 5.26
CA MET A 612 -9.42 5.62 4.11
C MET A 612 -10.17 4.43 3.51
N ARG A 613 -9.48 3.30 3.27
CA ARG A 613 -10.10 2.08 2.76
C ARG A 613 -11.15 1.52 3.73
N SER A 614 -10.94 1.66 5.04
CA SER A 614 -11.94 1.25 6.03
C SER A 614 -13.23 2.08 6.00
N LEU A 615 -13.15 3.33 5.56
CA LEU A 615 -14.26 4.29 5.52
C LEU A 615 -14.90 4.42 4.13
N GLY A 616 -14.37 3.70 3.14
CA GLY A 616 -14.75 3.86 1.74
C GLY A 616 -14.36 5.21 1.14
N PHE A 617 -13.31 5.84 1.67
CA PHE A 617 -12.69 7.00 1.02
C PHE A 617 -11.89 6.50 -0.18
N SER A 618 -12.06 7.19 -1.30
CA SER A 618 -11.67 6.64 -2.60
C SER A 618 -10.34 7.15 -3.10
N HIS A 619 -9.83 8.27 -2.59
CA HIS A 619 -8.78 9.02 -3.28
C HIS A 619 -7.60 9.44 -2.40
N HIS A 620 -6.50 8.71 -2.55
CA HIS A 620 -5.24 8.89 -1.82
C HIS A 620 -4.38 10.08 -2.28
N GLY A 621 -4.77 10.80 -3.34
CA GLY A 621 -3.92 11.84 -3.96
C GLY A 621 -4.68 12.94 -4.71
N GLN A 622 -5.98 13.10 -4.44
CA GLN A 622 -6.79 14.17 -5.03
C GLN A 622 -6.90 15.29 -4.01
N MET A 623 -5.78 15.98 -3.87
CA MET A 623 -5.64 17.19 -3.10
C MET A 623 -5.38 18.31 -4.12
N PRO A 624 -5.93 19.52 -3.95
CA PRO A 624 -6.68 20.05 -2.79
C PRO A 624 -8.15 19.59 -2.69
N LEU A 625 -8.59 19.26 -1.47
CA LEU A 625 -9.97 18.95 -1.10
C LEU A 625 -10.91 20.14 -1.28
N ALA A 626 -10.50 21.37 -0.95
CA ALA A 626 -11.40 22.52 -0.97
C ALA A 626 -12.03 22.78 -2.35
N THR A 627 -11.35 22.35 -3.42
CA THR A 627 -11.80 22.55 -4.80
C THR A 627 -12.80 21.51 -5.28
N HIS A 628 -13.12 20.49 -4.49
CA HIS A 628 -14.01 19.42 -4.92
C HIS A 628 -14.78 18.76 -3.77
N ASN A 629 -15.73 17.90 -4.11
CA ASN A 629 -16.58 17.21 -3.12
C ASN A 629 -16.06 15.82 -2.73
N ARG A 630 -14.77 15.55 -2.96
CA ARG A 630 -14.21 14.21 -2.74
C ARG A 630 -13.85 14.01 -1.27
N GLU A 631 -14.03 12.77 -0.82
CA GLU A 631 -13.85 12.38 0.57
C GLU A 631 -12.45 11.79 0.77
N SER A 632 -11.64 12.48 1.57
CA SER A 632 -10.28 12.12 1.97
C SER A 632 -9.88 13.01 3.16
N PHE A 633 -8.64 12.89 3.66
CA PHE A 633 -8.13 13.72 4.73
C PHE A 633 -6.61 13.89 4.65
N TYR A 634 -6.10 14.94 5.28
CA TYR A 634 -4.65 15.14 5.45
C TYR A 634 -4.19 14.59 6.80
N LEU A 635 -3.07 13.88 6.80
CA LEU A 635 -2.39 13.44 8.02
C LEU A 635 -1.11 14.24 8.17
N LEU A 636 -0.97 14.98 9.28
CA LEU A 636 0.22 15.76 9.60
C LEU A 636 0.81 15.28 10.93
N GLU A 637 2.13 15.26 10.98
CA GLU A 637 2.93 14.87 12.14
C GLU A 637 3.34 16.17 12.87
N SER A 638 3.02 16.32 14.15
CA SER A 638 3.42 17.50 14.94
C SER A 638 4.92 17.75 14.86
N ASP A 639 5.70 16.67 14.91
CA ASP A 639 7.16 16.69 14.97
C ASP A 639 7.82 17.21 13.67
N LEU A 640 7.05 17.33 12.57
CA LEU A 640 7.52 17.96 11.32
C LEU A 640 7.12 19.43 11.20
N LEU A 641 6.11 19.88 11.98
CA LEU A 641 5.53 21.21 11.90
C LEU A 641 6.21 22.20 12.84
N GLY A 642 6.46 21.83 14.09
CA GLY A 642 6.95 22.76 15.10
C GLY A 642 7.52 22.08 16.34
N ASN A 643 7.88 22.88 17.34
CA ASN A 643 8.60 22.44 18.54
C ASN A 643 7.70 22.34 19.80
N ASP A 644 6.44 22.76 19.72
CA ASP A 644 5.62 22.98 20.92
C ASP A 644 4.72 21.78 21.26
N SER A 645 4.31 20.98 20.27
CA SER A 645 3.59 19.73 20.50
C SER A 645 4.35 18.53 19.94
N SER A 646 4.41 17.46 20.73
CA SER A 646 5.15 16.24 20.40
C SER A 646 4.24 15.03 20.42
N GLY A 647 4.45 14.09 19.49
CA GLY A 647 3.73 12.82 19.44
C GLY A 647 2.24 12.92 19.11
N ASN A 648 1.83 14.00 18.43
CA ASN A 648 0.46 14.24 18.00
C ASN A 648 0.31 14.13 16.48
N LEU A 649 -0.75 13.45 16.05
CA LEU A 649 -1.16 13.38 14.65
C LEU A 649 -2.38 14.28 14.41
N TYR A 650 -2.27 15.22 13.47
CA TYR A 650 -3.39 16.05 13.05
C TYR A 650 -4.04 15.42 11.80
N CYS A 651 -5.28 14.97 11.94
CA CYS A 651 -6.11 14.48 10.85
C CYS A 651 -7.06 15.60 10.40
N VAL A 652 -6.75 16.28 9.30
CA VAL A 652 -7.53 17.43 8.80
C VAL A 652 -8.56 16.95 7.80
N LEU A 653 -9.83 17.13 8.13
CA LEU A 653 -10.97 16.52 7.45
C LEU A 653 -11.96 17.57 6.92
N PRO A 654 -12.55 17.35 5.74
CA PRO A 654 -13.60 18.21 5.24
C PRO A 654 -14.93 17.93 5.96
N ASN A 655 -15.75 18.95 6.15
CA ASN A 655 -17.01 18.83 6.91
C ASN A 655 -18.28 18.98 6.04
N TRP A 656 -18.13 19.12 4.72
CA TRP A 656 -19.21 19.52 3.81
C TRP A 656 -19.77 18.43 2.89
N THR A 657 -19.11 17.27 2.74
CA THR A 657 -19.68 16.20 1.90
C THR A 657 -20.92 15.60 2.57
N THR A 658 -21.82 15.00 1.79
CA THR A 658 -23.07 14.45 2.32
C THR A 658 -22.85 13.50 3.50
N ARG A 659 -21.86 12.61 3.43
CA ARG A 659 -21.54 11.71 4.55
C ARG A 659 -20.84 12.45 5.68
N LEU A 660 -19.90 13.35 5.37
CA LEU A 660 -19.12 14.07 6.38
C LEU A 660 -19.91 15.20 7.06
N GLN A 661 -21.12 15.53 6.63
CA GLN A 661 -22.07 16.34 7.42
C GLN A 661 -22.77 15.53 8.52
N ASN A 662 -22.78 14.20 8.41
CA ASN A 662 -23.47 13.32 9.36
C ASN A 662 -22.61 13.09 10.62
N ASN A 663 -23.09 13.55 11.78
CA ASN A 663 -22.38 13.41 13.06
C ASN A 663 -22.05 11.94 13.42
N ALA A 664 -22.93 11.00 13.09
CA ALA A 664 -22.67 9.58 13.37
C ALA A 664 -21.54 9.02 12.48
N PHE A 665 -21.42 9.52 11.24
CA PHE A 665 -20.32 9.13 10.36
C PHE A 665 -19.01 9.79 10.81
N ARG A 666 -19.02 11.05 11.26
CA ARG A 666 -17.83 11.69 11.86
C ARG A 666 -17.29 10.89 13.05
N ALA A 667 -18.18 10.46 13.95
CA ALA A 667 -17.79 9.62 15.08
C ALA A 667 -17.20 8.26 14.63
N LEU A 668 -17.69 7.68 13.53
CA LEU A 668 -17.08 6.50 12.93
C LEU A 668 -15.67 6.79 12.41
N VAL A 669 -15.48 7.90 11.69
CA VAL A 669 -14.18 8.32 11.16
C VAL A 669 -13.16 8.47 12.29
N GLU A 670 -13.51 9.22 13.33
CA GLU A 670 -12.66 9.40 14.52
C GLU A 670 -12.35 8.07 15.22
N SER A 671 -13.35 7.18 15.31
CA SER A 671 -13.16 5.84 15.87
C SER A 671 -12.21 4.98 15.03
N GLN A 672 -12.28 5.04 13.70
CA GLN A 672 -11.34 4.31 12.84
C GLN A 672 -9.91 4.88 12.94
N ILE A 673 -9.75 6.20 12.96
CA ILE A 673 -8.45 6.84 13.19
C ILE A 673 -7.86 6.40 14.53
N GLY A 674 -8.67 6.44 15.60
CA GLY A 674 -8.26 5.98 16.93
C GLY A 674 -7.91 4.49 17.00
N LYS A 675 -8.51 3.65 16.17
CA LYS A 675 -8.23 2.20 16.07
C LYS A 675 -6.89 1.92 15.38
N PHE A 676 -6.55 2.69 14.34
CA PHE A 676 -5.38 2.41 13.49
C PHE A 676 -4.14 3.20 13.85
N LYS A 677 -4.27 4.31 14.61
CA LYS A 677 -3.10 5.07 15.06
C LYS A 677 -2.15 4.19 15.91
N PRO A 678 -0.83 4.43 15.86
CA PRO A 678 0.11 3.79 16.76
C PRO A 678 -0.23 4.08 18.24
N LEU A 679 -0.05 3.08 19.11
CA LEU A 679 -0.46 3.15 20.52
C LEU A 679 0.19 4.31 21.29
N HIS A 680 1.44 4.63 20.95
CA HIS A 680 2.22 5.68 21.60
C HIS A 680 1.91 7.09 21.08
N LEU A 681 1.10 7.23 20.03
CA LEU A 681 0.73 8.52 19.44
C LEU A 681 -0.69 8.94 19.79
N SER A 682 -0.88 10.24 19.91
CA SER A 682 -2.19 10.87 19.98
C SER A 682 -2.67 11.24 18.57
N ALA A 683 -3.99 11.32 18.35
CA ALA A 683 -4.54 11.75 17.07
C ALA A 683 -5.71 12.70 17.31
N GLN A 684 -5.65 13.88 16.72
CA GLN A 684 -6.67 14.92 16.78
C GLN A 684 -7.32 15.07 15.41
N CYS A 685 -8.65 14.98 15.36
CA CYS A 685 -9.41 15.23 14.14
C CYS A 685 -9.83 16.70 14.08
N VAL A 686 -9.42 17.40 13.03
CA VAL A 686 -9.72 18.81 12.78
C VAL A 686 -10.71 18.89 11.62
N TRP A 687 -11.96 19.24 11.92
CA TRP A 687 -13.04 19.33 10.93
C TRP A 687 -13.16 20.75 10.39
N LEU A 688 -12.89 20.95 9.10
CA LEU A 688 -12.87 22.26 8.47
C LEU A 688 -14.04 22.47 7.50
N THR A 689 -14.57 23.69 7.46
CA THR A 689 -15.43 24.14 6.35
C THR A 689 -14.63 24.22 5.06
N ARG A 690 -15.31 24.43 3.94
CA ARG A 690 -14.64 24.48 2.64
C ARG A 690 -13.69 25.67 2.53
N GLU A 691 -14.10 26.81 3.07
CA GLU A 691 -13.32 28.05 3.14
C GLU A 691 -12.09 27.86 4.02
N GLN A 692 -12.27 27.29 5.22
CA GLN A 692 -11.18 26.98 6.14
C GLN A 692 -10.19 25.97 5.54
N MET A 693 -10.69 24.91 4.90
CA MET A 693 -9.84 23.95 4.20
C MET A 693 -9.03 24.64 3.11
N SER A 694 -9.62 25.58 2.36
CA SER A 694 -8.91 26.31 1.32
C SER A 694 -7.74 27.14 1.89
N LEU A 695 -7.90 27.76 3.05
CA LEU A 695 -6.82 28.50 3.72
C LEU A 695 -5.75 27.54 4.25
N PHE A 696 -6.17 26.46 4.90
CA PHE A 696 -5.28 25.40 5.37
C PHE A 696 -4.43 24.83 4.22
N GLU A 697 -5.05 24.49 3.08
CA GLU A 697 -4.35 23.88 1.95
C GLU A 697 -3.35 24.83 1.31
N ARG A 698 -3.70 26.13 1.17
CA ARG A 698 -2.76 27.18 0.73
C ARG A 698 -1.50 27.17 1.61
N LEU A 699 -1.70 27.21 2.92
CA LEU A 699 -0.61 27.25 3.89
C LEU A 699 0.18 25.94 3.92
N TYR A 700 -0.50 24.79 3.91
CA TYR A 700 0.10 23.46 3.90
C TYR A 700 0.97 23.23 2.67
N PHE A 701 0.50 23.56 1.47
CA PHE A 701 1.30 23.41 0.25
C PHE A 701 2.46 24.40 0.19
N GLY A 702 2.30 25.59 0.78
CA GLY A 702 3.40 26.52 1.02
C GLY A 702 4.48 25.90 1.90
N TRP A 703 4.10 25.45 3.10
CA TRP A 703 4.99 24.75 4.04
C TRP A 703 5.69 23.56 3.37
N LEU A 704 4.93 22.69 2.70
CA LEU A 704 5.45 21.50 2.03
C LEU A 704 6.55 21.83 1.03
N ASN A 705 6.40 22.93 0.29
CA ASN A 705 7.38 23.38 -0.69
C ASN A 705 8.70 23.77 -0.02
N PHE A 706 8.63 24.60 1.02
CA PHE A 706 9.82 25.00 1.79
C PHE A 706 10.44 23.82 2.54
N TYR A 707 9.63 22.98 3.19
CA TYR A 707 10.10 21.82 3.94
C TYR A 707 10.75 20.80 3.01
N GLY A 708 10.10 20.43 1.90
CA GLY A 708 10.66 19.51 0.91
C GLY A 708 11.96 20.03 0.30
N GLN A 709 12.07 21.33 0.02
CA GLN A 709 13.31 21.93 -0.46
C GLN A 709 14.41 21.91 0.60
N ALA A 710 14.08 22.29 1.84
CA ALA A 710 15.02 22.26 2.96
C ALA A 710 15.58 20.86 3.20
N GLN A 711 14.76 19.81 2.98
CA GLN A 711 15.21 18.43 3.09
C GLN A 711 16.11 18.02 1.90
N ARG A 712 15.77 18.37 0.66
CA ARG A 712 16.62 18.07 -0.51
C ARG A 712 17.96 18.79 -0.49
N GLU A 713 18.02 19.97 0.10
CA GLU A 713 19.24 20.78 0.20
C GLU A 713 19.89 20.70 1.58
N ARG A 714 19.48 19.72 2.40
CA ARG A 714 19.89 19.62 3.81
C ARG A 714 21.41 19.54 3.98
N PHE A 715 22.11 18.93 3.02
CA PHE A 715 23.57 18.79 3.03
C PHE A 715 24.30 19.90 2.27
N ALA A 716 23.58 20.84 1.64
CA ALA A 716 24.17 21.95 0.92
C ALA A 716 24.51 23.12 1.86
N GLU A 717 25.66 23.77 1.63
CA GLU A 717 26.07 24.94 2.41
C GLU A 717 25.19 26.17 2.09
N GLY A 718 24.87 26.98 3.12
CA GLY A 718 24.24 28.30 2.95
C GLY A 718 22.71 28.35 2.88
N GLN A 719 22.01 27.23 3.10
CA GLN A 719 20.54 27.16 2.96
C GLN A 719 19.75 27.18 4.29
N ALA A 720 20.38 27.59 5.39
CA ALA A 720 19.75 27.66 6.71
C ALA A 720 18.47 28.53 6.75
N HIS A 721 18.39 29.53 5.89
CA HIS A 721 17.21 30.39 5.76
C HIS A 721 15.96 29.62 5.30
N ILE A 722 16.07 28.66 4.36
CA ILE A 722 14.92 27.89 3.85
C ILE A 722 14.35 27.00 4.96
N ALA A 723 15.23 26.35 5.73
CA ALA A 723 14.82 25.55 6.88
C ALA A 723 14.13 26.41 7.95
N SER A 724 14.64 27.63 8.19
CA SER A 724 13.99 28.58 9.11
C SER A 724 12.61 29.01 8.63
N VAL A 725 12.43 29.30 7.34
CA VAL A 725 11.11 29.65 6.78
C VAL A 725 10.15 28.44 6.85
N ALA A 726 10.63 27.23 6.57
CA ALA A 726 9.83 26.02 6.72
C ALA A 726 9.35 25.82 8.16
N ALA A 727 10.23 26.06 9.16
CA ALA A 727 9.88 25.99 10.58
C ALA A 727 8.87 27.09 10.97
N ASP A 728 9.06 28.32 10.51
CA ASP A 728 8.14 29.44 10.77
C ASP A 728 6.72 29.15 10.24
N ILE A 729 6.61 28.69 8.98
CA ILE A 729 5.32 28.34 8.38
C ILE A 729 4.72 27.10 9.06
N GLY A 730 5.56 26.13 9.44
CA GLY A 730 5.14 24.94 10.17
C GLY A 730 4.53 25.27 11.53
N GLY A 731 5.14 26.18 12.29
CA GLY A 731 4.60 26.66 13.57
C GLY A 731 3.28 27.43 13.42
N LEU A 732 3.11 28.22 12.35
CA LEU A 732 1.82 28.83 12.02
C LEU A 732 0.77 27.75 11.70
N LEU A 733 1.13 26.73 10.92
CA LEU A 733 0.24 25.63 10.58
C LEU A 733 -0.20 24.87 11.84
N GLU A 734 0.73 24.56 12.74
CA GLU A 734 0.44 23.94 14.04
C GLU A 734 -0.51 24.80 14.88
N THR A 735 -0.26 26.12 14.98
CA THR A 735 -1.14 27.06 15.69
C THR A 735 -2.58 27.03 15.16
N VAL A 736 -2.73 26.99 13.84
CA VAL A 736 -4.02 26.92 13.15
C VAL A 736 -4.74 25.59 13.42
N LEU A 737 -4.01 24.48 13.57
CA LEU A 737 -4.57 23.16 13.81
C LEU A 737 -4.95 22.90 15.27
N VAL A 738 -4.22 23.50 16.22
CA VAL A 738 -4.49 23.38 17.66
C VAL A 738 -5.64 24.30 18.10
N SER A 739 -5.77 25.47 17.47
CA SER A 739 -6.82 26.45 17.76
C SER A 739 -8.21 25.99 17.29
N GLU A 740 -9.26 26.65 17.77
CA GLU A 740 -10.61 26.44 17.24
C GLU A 740 -10.67 26.80 15.73
N PRO A 741 -11.27 25.96 14.86
CA PRO A 741 -11.29 26.23 13.41
C PRO A 741 -11.83 27.60 13.02
N GLY A 742 -12.73 28.18 13.83
CA GLY A 742 -13.33 29.50 13.61
C GLY A 742 -12.34 30.66 13.71
N THR A 743 -11.21 30.50 14.42
CA THR A 743 -10.21 31.57 14.62
C THR A 743 -9.06 31.49 13.61
N MET A 744 -9.14 30.63 12.59
CA MET A 744 -8.07 30.45 11.59
C MET A 744 -7.67 31.77 10.90
N ILE A 745 -8.65 32.57 10.46
CA ILE A 745 -8.40 33.88 9.83
C ILE A 745 -7.70 34.84 10.81
N GLU A 746 -8.21 34.90 12.03
CA GLU A 746 -7.65 35.73 13.10
C GLU A 746 -6.18 35.37 13.38
N ASN A 747 -5.88 34.08 13.53
CA ASN A 747 -4.53 33.58 13.79
C ASN A 747 -3.55 33.94 12.67
N ILE A 748 -3.97 33.80 11.42
CA ILE A 748 -3.11 34.12 10.26
C ILE A 748 -2.88 35.63 10.16
N ILE A 749 -3.92 36.45 10.36
CA ILE A 749 -3.78 37.91 10.33
C ILE A 749 -2.88 38.38 11.49
N ASN A 750 -3.11 37.90 12.70
CA ASN A 750 -2.27 38.23 13.85
C ASN A 750 -0.80 37.80 13.63
N TYR A 751 -0.56 36.66 12.97
CA TYR A 751 0.78 36.26 12.56
C TYR A 751 1.43 37.27 11.61
N VAL A 752 0.69 37.76 10.61
CA VAL A 752 1.19 38.80 9.69
C VAL A 752 1.48 40.09 10.44
N LEU A 753 0.55 40.55 11.29
CA LEU A 753 0.72 41.76 12.09
C LEU A 753 1.95 41.72 13.01
N ALA A 754 2.35 40.53 13.48
CA ALA A 754 3.53 40.34 14.30
C ALA A 754 4.86 40.42 13.51
N LYS A 755 4.83 40.35 12.17
CA LYS A 755 6.03 40.42 11.31
C LYS A 755 6.39 41.88 10.96
N PRO A 756 7.68 42.18 10.72
CA PRO A 756 8.10 43.52 10.32
C PRO A 756 7.43 43.89 8.98
N GLN A 757 6.90 45.12 8.88
CA GLN A 757 6.10 45.60 7.73
C GLN A 757 4.81 44.81 7.45
N GLY A 758 4.38 43.95 8.40
CA GLY A 758 3.18 43.13 8.24
C GLY A 758 1.91 43.94 8.05
N MET A 759 1.76 45.06 8.77
CA MET A 759 0.60 45.94 8.63
C MET A 759 0.56 46.62 7.26
N GLU A 760 1.70 47.14 6.77
CA GLU A 760 1.81 47.75 5.43
C GLU A 760 1.38 46.76 4.32
N VAL A 761 1.78 45.49 4.46
CA VAL A 761 1.40 44.42 3.53
C VAL A 761 -0.09 44.10 3.63
N LEU A 762 -0.63 43.96 4.84
CA LEU A 762 -2.04 43.65 5.06
C LEU A 762 -2.94 44.78 4.55
N GLU A 763 -2.60 46.03 4.87
CA GLU A 763 -3.30 47.23 4.41
C GLU A 763 -3.35 47.28 2.88
N ALA A 764 -2.22 47.09 2.20
CA ALA A 764 -2.16 47.08 0.75
C ALA A 764 -3.13 46.06 0.13
N TYR A 765 -3.22 44.86 0.71
CA TYR A 765 -4.17 43.83 0.26
C TYR A 765 -5.62 44.18 0.58
N LEU A 766 -5.91 44.72 1.76
CA LEU A 766 -7.26 45.17 2.14
C LEU A 766 -7.75 46.28 1.21
N VAL A 767 -6.94 47.30 0.98
CA VAL A 767 -7.26 48.43 0.08
C VAL A 767 -7.40 47.94 -1.36
N GLN A 768 -6.53 47.03 -1.82
CA GLN A 768 -6.65 46.42 -3.14
C GLN A 768 -8.01 45.72 -3.32
N ILE A 769 -8.40 44.87 -2.37
CA ILE A 769 -9.67 44.13 -2.44
C ILE A 769 -10.87 45.09 -2.37
N LEU A 770 -10.85 46.03 -1.43
CA LEU A 770 -11.91 47.04 -1.32
C LEU A 770 -12.04 47.86 -2.61
N SER A 771 -10.94 48.15 -3.29
CA SER A 771 -10.95 48.88 -4.56
C SER A 771 -11.43 48.02 -5.74
N GLU A 772 -11.04 46.73 -5.79
CA GLU A 772 -11.40 45.82 -6.88
C GLU A 772 -12.90 45.52 -6.94
N TYR A 773 -13.57 45.48 -5.78
CA TYR A 773 -15.00 45.16 -5.67
C TYR A 773 -15.91 46.40 -5.62
N ALA A 774 -15.35 47.61 -5.63
CA ALA A 774 -16.13 48.84 -5.67
C ALA A 774 -16.59 49.15 -7.12
N TYR A 775 -17.84 49.60 -7.29
CA TYR A 775 -18.38 50.01 -8.60
C TYR A 775 -17.75 51.30 -9.14
N GLU A 776 -17.25 52.15 -8.25
CA GLU A 776 -16.57 53.40 -8.56
C GLU A 776 -15.27 53.49 -7.73
N PRO A 777 -14.25 54.23 -8.20
CA PRO A 777 -13.01 54.41 -7.44
C PRO A 777 -13.29 55.05 -6.08
N LEU A 778 -12.73 54.44 -5.03
CA LEU A 778 -12.89 54.92 -3.65
C LEU A 778 -12.31 56.34 -3.49
N PRO A 779 -12.93 57.21 -2.69
CA PRO A 779 -12.39 58.53 -2.37
C PRO A 779 -11.02 58.43 -1.64
N ASN A 780 -10.16 59.45 -1.79
CA ASN A 780 -8.74 59.40 -1.42
C ASN A 780 -8.44 58.94 0.04
N GLU A 781 -7.35 58.16 0.16
CA GLU A 781 -6.64 57.69 1.37
C GLU A 781 -7.52 56.94 2.39
N ILE A 782 -7.91 55.72 2.03
CA ILE A 782 -8.33 54.71 3.02
C ILE A 782 -7.07 54.20 3.70
N GLU A 783 -6.84 54.65 4.93
CA GLU A 783 -5.78 54.15 5.80
C GLU A 783 -6.37 53.14 6.79
N ILE A 784 -5.79 51.95 6.84
CA ILE A 784 -6.08 50.93 7.85
C ILE A 784 -4.74 50.64 8.54
N ASP A 785 -4.48 51.25 9.69
CA ASP A 785 -3.28 51.04 10.50
C ASP A 785 -3.68 50.57 11.92
N GLU A 786 -3.99 49.27 12.03
CA GLU A 786 -4.55 48.69 13.25
C GLU A 786 -3.68 47.54 13.76
N GLN A 787 -3.62 47.38 15.09
CA GLN A 787 -2.64 46.50 15.73
C GLN A 787 -3.20 45.10 16.09
N SER A 788 -4.48 44.84 15.80
CA SER A 788 -5.12 43.55 16.09
C SER A 788 -6.21 43.21 15.07
N TYR A 789 -6.46 41.91 14.88
CA TYR A 789 -7.52 41.41 14.00
C TYR A 789 -8.89 42.06 14.28
N ALA A 790 -9.28 42.20 15.55
CA ALA A 790 -10.59 42.78 15.92
C ALA A 790 -10.72 44.24 15.47
N GLN A 791 -9.65 45.01 15.56
CA GLN A 791 -9.62 46.40 15.11
C GLN A 791 -9.64 46.49 13.59
N VAL A 792 -8.82 45.69 12.89
CA VAL A 792 -8.82 45.59 11.42
C VAL A 792 -10.22 45.23 10.91
N ARG A 793 -10.87 44.23 11.51
CA ARG A 793 -12.22 43.82 11.15
C ARG A 793 -13.24 44.96 11.33
N SER A 794 -13.17 45.68 12.44
CA SER A 794 -14.05 46.83 12.69
C SER A 794 -13.82 47.96 11.69
N ALA A 795 -12.57 48.24 11.33
CA ALA A 795 -12.22 49.27 10.34
C ALA A 795 -12.77 48.91 8.96
N VAL A 796 -12.58 47.67 8.51
CA VAL A 796 -13.13 47.18 7.22
C VAL A 796 -14.66 47.24 7.22
N ALA A 797 -15.32 46.81 8.30
CA ALA A 797 -16.77 46.90 8.42
C ALA A 797 -17.27 48.36 8.38
N GLN A 798 -16.55 49.29 9.02
CA GLN A 798 -16.87 50.70 8.99
C GLN A 798 -16.77 51.27 7.57
N ILE A 799 -15.68 50.97 6.84
CA ILE A 799 -15.47 51.42 5.46
C ILE A 799 -16.59 50.92 4.55
N ILE A 800 -16.96 49.63 4.63
CA ILE A 800 -18.04 49.05 3.82
C ILE A 800 -19.38 49.70 4.16
N ASN A 801 -19.68 49.95 5.44
CA ASN A 801 -20.94 50.55 5.85
C ASN A 801 -21.06 52.02 5.40
N GLU A 802 -19.99 52.80 5.55
CA GLU A 802 -19.92 54.21 5.12
C GLU A 802 -20.07 54.35 3.59
N HIS A 803 -19.60 53.34 2.84
CA HIS A 803 -19.61 53.31 1.38
C HIS A 803 -20.50 52.19 0.81
N SER A 804 -21.58 51.82 1.52
CA SER A 804 -22.41 50.65 1.17
C SER A 804 -22.97 50.69 -0.26
N ALA A 805 -23.21 51.88 -0.82
CA ALA A 805 -23.66 52.06 -2.20
C ALA A 805 -22.62 51.69 -3.27
N LEU A 806 -21.33 51.61 -2.90
CA LEU A 806 -20.23 51.28 -3.82
C LEU A 806 -20.04 49.76 -3.99
N TYR A 807 -20.64 48.94 -3.14
CA TYR A 807 -20.39 47.51 -3.09
C TYR A 807 -21.60 46.68 -3.53
N PRO A 808 -21.40 45.44 -4.04
CA PRO A 808 -22.49 44.52 -4.32
C PRO A 808 -23.30 44.17 -3.06
N ASP A 809 -24.59 43.90 -3.26
CA ASP A 809 -25.45 43.41 -2.18
C ASP A 809 -24.86 42.13 -1.56
N GLY A 810 -24.71 42.10 -0.23
CA GLY A 810 -24.13 40.97 0.49
C GLY A 810 -22.60 40.96 0.57
N PHE A 811 -21.92 42.04 0.17
CA PHE A 811 -20.50 42.26 0.46
C PHE A 811 -20.30 42.56 1.94
N SER A 812 -19.40 41.81 2.58
CA SER A 812 -19.15 41.88 4.02
C SER A 812 -17.67 41.91 4.35
N GLU A 813 -17.35 42.38 5.56
CA GLU A 813 -16.00 42.40 6.08
C GLU A 813 -15.37 41.00 6.14
N ASP A 814 -16.17 39.96 6.40
CA ASP A 814 -15.70 38.58 6.46
C ASP A 814 -15.17 38.10 5.08
N GLN A 815 -15.76 38.54 3.97
CA GLN A 815 -15.29 38.21 2.62
C GLN A 815 -13.97 38.92 2.29
N VAL A 816 -13.86 40.19 2.67
CA VAL A 816 -12.64 40.98 2.50
C VAL A 816 -11.50 40.36 3.31
N LEU A 817 -11.75 40.02 4.58
CA LEU A 817 -10.77 39.40 5.46
C LEU A 817 -10.36 38.01 4.96
N TYR A 818 -11.29 37.21 4.44
CA TYR A 818 -10.97 35.92 3.84
C TYR A 818 -10.04 36.08 2.62
N LEU A 819 -10.37 36.98 1.69
CA LEU A 819 -9.54 37.26 0.50
C LEU A 819 -8.18 37.85 0.87
N ALA A 820 -8.13 38.77 1.84
CA ALA A 820 -6.89 39.34 2.34
C ALA A 820 -6.02 38.26 2.99
N THR A 821 -6.62 37.36 3.77
CA THR A 821 -5.92 36.21 4.36
C THR A 821 -5.33 35.31 3.29
N GLN A 822 -6.03 35.07 2.17
CA GLN A 822 -5.47 34.31 1.05
C GLN A 822 -4.21 34.98 0.47
N LEU A 823 -4.25 36.29 0.24
CA LEU A 823 -3.12 37.06 -0.25
C LEU A 823 -1.96 37.09 0.77
N CYS A 824 -2.28 37.21 2.05
CA CYS A 824 -1.32 37.10 3.14
C CYS A 824 -0.62 35.74 3.16
N ILE A 825 -1.34 34.63 3.00
CA ILE A 825 -0.71 33.30 2.91
C ILE A 825 0.20 33.22 1.69
N ASP A 826 -0.25 33.70 0.54
CA ASP A 826 0.58 33.73 -0.68
C ASP A 826 1.86 34.55 -0.45
N HIS A 827 1.77 35.68 0.26
CA HIS A 827 2.90 36.50 0.67
C HIS A 827 3.85 35.76 1.62
N ILE A 828 3.33 35.16 2.70
CA ILE A 828 4.09 34.35 3.67
C ILE A 828 4.87 33.23 2.95
N CYS A 829 4.29 32.67 1.90
CA CYS A 829 4.88 31.59 1.11
C CYS A 829 5.86 32.08 0.02
N THR A 830 6.21 33.37 -0.01
CA THR A 830 7.24 33.89 -0.91
C THR A 830 8.64 33.87 -0.26
N PRO A 831 9.71 33.63 -1.03
CA PRO A 831 11.07 33.79 -0.53
C PRO A 831 11.28 35.24 -0.07
N ASN A 832 11.72 35.44 1.17
CA ASN A 832 12.02 36.75 1.75
C ASN A 832 10.80 37.65 2.05
N ALA A 833 9.59 37.08 2.20
CA ALA A 833 8.35 37.82 2.50
C ALA A 833 8.52 39.00 3.46
N PHE A 834 9.27 38.81 4.55
CA PHE A 834 9.49 39.82 5.59
C PHE A 834 10.98 40.12 5.86
N ALA A 835 11.89 39.79 4.92
CA ALA A 835 13.33 39.94 5.14
C ALA A 835 13.86 41.32 4.71
N GLN A 836 14.72 41.93 5.54
CA GLN A 836 15.48 43.12 5.17
C GLN A 836 16.64 42.74 4.25
N SER A 837 16.53 43.13 2.96
CA SER A 837 17.60 43.27 1.96
C SER A 837 18.87 42.41 2.12
N SER A 838 18.72 41.08 2.24
CA SER A 838 19.86 40.18 2.03
C SER A 838 19.99 39.90 0.54
N ASN A 839 21.16 40.17 -0.04
CA ASN A 839 21.45 40.10 -1.48
C ASN A 839 21.49 38.66 -2.06
N THR A 840 20.91 37.68 -1.38
CA THR A 840 20.87 36.30 -1.86
C THR A 840 19.65 36.12 -2.76
N ARG A 841 19.86 36.11 -4.08
CA ARG A 841 18.83 35.72 -5.04
C ARG A 841 18.65 34.21 -4.95
N PHE A 842 17.59 33.78 -4.29
CA PHE A 842 17.12 32.40 -4.31
C PHE A 842 15.69 32.34 -4.82
N THR A 843 15.40 31.40 -5.72
CA THR A 843 14.08 31.19 -6.32
C THR A 843 13.51 29.87 -5.81
N VAL A 844 12.65 29.92 -4.80
CA VAL A 844 11.71 28.82 -4.51
C VAL A 844 10.59 28.91 -5.55
N GLY A 845 10.31 27.81 -6.24
CA GLY A 845 9.16 27.72 -7.15
C GLY A 845 7.87 27.62 -6.36
N TYR A 846 7.30 28.75 -5.92
CA TYR A 846 5.92 28.82 -5.43
C TYR A 846 5.06 29.48 -6.51
N SER A 847 4.08 28.72 -7.01
CA SER A 847 3.01 29.26 -7.84
C SER A 847 1.71 29.16 -7.04
N PRO A 848 1.02 30.28 -6.78
CA PRO A 848 -0.28 30.26 -6.11
C PRO A 848 -1.20 29.31 -6.86
N LEU A 849 -1.78 28.35 -6.14
CA LEU A 849 -2.77 27.45 -6.75
C LEU A 849 -4.11 28.20 -6.88
N PRO A 850 -4.93 27.88 -7.89
CA PRO A 850 -6.27 28.44 -8.00
C PRO A 850 -7.15 27.87 -6.87
N PHE A 851 -7.68 28.74 -6.02
CA PHE A 851 -8.56 28.37 -4.90
C PHE A 851 -9.88 29.14 -4.93
N LEU A 852 -10.78 28.80 -4.01
CA LEU A 852 -12.09 29.42 -3.89
C LEU A 852 -11.98 30.92 -3.62
N LYS A 853 -12.64 31.72 -4.48
CA LYS A 853 -13.01 33.10 -4.19
C LYS A 853 -14.43 33.11 -3.62
N PRO A 854 -14.75 33.95 -2.61
CA PRO A 854 -16.12 34.11 -2.16
C PRO A 854 -17.00 34.58 -3.33
N ILE A 855 -18.16 33.94 -3.51
CA ILE A 855 -19.14 34.29 -4.55
C ILE A 855 -20.14 35.27 -3.92
N LEU A 856 -20.18 36.51 -4.43
CA LEU A 856 -21.24 37.49 -4.17
C LEU A 856 -22.48 37.15 -5.01
N PRO A 857 -23.70 37.45 -4.53
CA PRO A 857 -24.83 36.52 -4.55
C PRO A 857 -25.25 36.17 -5.98
N VAL A 858 -24.92 34.95 -6.39
CA VAL A 858 -25.78 34.19 -7.28
C VAL A 858 -26.46 33.19 -6.38
N SER A 859 -27.78 33.32 -6.28
CA SER A 859 -28.67 32.46 -5.50
C SER A 859 -28.19 31.01 -5.51
N PHE A 860 -28.10 30.40 -4.32
CA PHE A 860 -28.05 28.95 -4.19
C PHE A 860 -29.32 28.39 -4.85
N SER A 861 -29.23 28.07 -6.13
CA SER A 861 -30.24 27.25 -6.78
C SER A 861 -30.00 25.84 -6.29
N GLN A 862 -30.91 25.45 -5.41
CA GLN A 862 -31.50 24.12 -5.28
C GLN A 862 -30.97 23.09 -6.27
N ILE A 863 -30.69 21.90 -5.75
CA ILE A 863 -30.66 20.62 -6.48
C ILE A 863 -31.68 20.68 -7.61
N ASN A 864 -31.23 20.89 -8.85
CA ASN A 864 -32.12 20.86 -10.00
C ASN A 864 -31.70 19.74 -10.93
N SER A 865 -32.63 18.80 -11.02
CA SER A 865 -32.76 17.70 -11.96
C SER A 865 -32.80 18.17 -13.42
N ASN A 866 -32.27 17.33 -14.31
CA ASN A 866 -32.60 17.23 -15.74
C ASN A 866 -31.92 18.12 -16.79
N THR A 867 -30.81 18.80 -16.52
CA THR A 867 -30.02 19.42 -17.62
C THR A 867 -28.60 18.87 -17.68
N ALA A 868 -28.33 18.14 -18.77
CA ALA A 868 -26.98 17.76 -19.19
C ALA A 868 -26.23 19.00 -19.68
N VAL A 869 -25.86 19.88 -18.74
CA VAL A 869 -24.88 20.94 -18.98
C VAL A 869 -23.61 20.48 -18.31
N VAL A 870 -22.54 20.39 -19.09
CA VAL A 870 -21.16 20.18 -18.63
C VAL A 870 -20.95 21.01 -17.37
N SER A 871 -20.72 20.36 -16.23
CA SER A 871 -20.21 21.03 -15.04
C SER A 871 -18.79 21.48 -15.33
N LYS A 872 -18.65 22.55 -16.12
CA LYS A 872 -17.45 23.38 -16.09
C LYS A 872 -17.47 24.03 -14.72
N PHE A 873 -16.43 23.75 -13.93
CA PHE A 873 -15.93 24.73 -12.98
C PHE A 873 -15.72 26.02 -13.78
N ILE A 874 -16.65 26.97 -13.67
CA ILE A 874 -16.43 28.31 -14.17
C ILE A 874 -15.54 28.96 -13.10
N VAL A 875 -14.23 28.86 -13.30
CA VAL A 875 -13.36 29.95 -12.88
C VAL A 875 -13.85 31.13 -13.70
N ALA A 876 -14.63 32.02 -13.08
CA ALA A 876 -15.12 33.20 -13.73
C ALA A 876 -13.93 34.11 -14.06
N THR A 877 -13.33 33.90 -15.22
CA THR A 877 -12.85 35.00 -16.06
C THR A 877 -13.97 35.35 -17.03
N SER A 878 -15.18 35.60 -16.52
CA SER A 878 -16.17 36.35 -17.27
C SER A 878 -16.04 37.80 -16.82
N VAL A 879 -15.52 38.63 -17.73
CA VAL A 879 -15.78 40.06 -17.73
C VAL A 879 -17.27 40.26 -17.38
N PRO A 880 -17.64 41.18 -16.47
CA PRO A 880 -19.04 41.38 -16.13
C PRO A 880 -19.82 41.63 -17.41
N ASN A 881 -20.85 40.80 -17.65
CA ASN A 881 -21.75 40.97 -18.78
C ASN A 881 -22.34 42.39 -18.71
N ARG A 882 -21.83 43.29 -19.56
CA ARG A 882 -22.64 44.40 -20.04
C ARG A 882 -23.77 43.77 -20.83
N ILE A 883 -25.00 43.95 -20.35
CA ILE A 883 -26.19 43.73 -21.16
C ILE A 883 -26.05 44.67 -22.36
N ASP A 884 -25.77 44.10 -23.53
CA ASP A 884 -26.02 44.77 -24.79
C ASP A 884 -27.56 44.78 -24.99
N PRO A 885 -28.22 45.93 -25.19
CA PRO A 885 -29.68 45.98 -25.33
C PRO A 885 -30.20 45.30 -26.61
N GLU A 886 -29.31 44.89 -27.52
CA GLU A 886 -29.66 44.22 -28.78
C GLU A 886 -29.29 42.74 -28.74
N GLY A 887 -30.14 41.95 -28.09
CA GLY A 887 -29.93 40.51 -27.91
C GLY A 887 -29.68 39.76 -29.24
N ASN A 888 -28.48 39.20 -29.36
CA ASN A 888 -28.18 38.09 -30.26
C ASN A 888 -27.30 37.08 -29.50
N GLU A 889 -27.77 35.84 -29.48
CA GLU A 889 -27.12 34.67 -28.88
C GLU A 889 -26.05 34.12 -29.83
N GLU A 890 -24.80 33.99 -29.36
CA GLU A 890 -23.87 32.91 -29.74
C GLU A 890 -23.12 32.38 -28.51
#